data_AF-Q8EWF4-F1
#
_entry.id   AF-Q8EWF4-F1
#
_cell.length_a   1.000
_cell.length_b   1.000
_cell.length_c   1.000
_cell.angle_alpha   90.00
_cell.angle_beta   90.00
_cell.angle_gamma   90.00
#
_symmetry.space_group_name_H-M   'P 1'
#
loop_
_entity.id
_entity.type
_entity.pdbx_description
1 polymer ?
#
loop_
_entity_poly.entity_id
_entity_poly.type
_entity_poly.pdbx_seq_one_letter_code
_entity_poly.pdbx_strand_id
1 'polypeptide(L)'
;MYMSKIKNKYNGIKVKNIWPFYIENINEKFFESLSNHSNKVLVNKILPKIQKGFDEDEMEKFNEIDSLTKSSKILLMLNLILQKIVSKTGSSTSDLLYCFEKNRFNEPVYIKPLTFENNFYAHANKSKFDNERKYDFLIEIDRNSYLKKYISNIQLSFFLEDEAKMLSGGFSINLEQISDSKNEFQEMVNSIYLHSLIKHFISKQLYPLSLDNLLTIISNGNKDFEILSKKVNKNSKHNVKQHKPNKKINYEEITIQDIKDNWDYFINRKYLQFKKLTPKEKEYFETDLFFSILIINLIMLALYEELKIYFTNENPEIILKLLDKPSTIKEDPNQNVETDFYELAKFLNHNFLDNTKSKKVKEIKTAEELIETLNLQKNIYEFSFGMPIFSVEIYALEAGIKSATAEDTFNENFDLKIFFLMVIFPELFGMDLATGNFIEYDQLLDTIKATNINNRKVTLSFMDMINKTKCEFNYDYMSFVGDEPSMFIVKNDTKISKSKLFTNDDYVPTGLYENYLWAQIFIQSRLWKSVSVEKDFAYDCANNHATYHKNKIKKLEDLSFSWYDDYYGMSQIKPIVTKIDEQINLRKSIESLRMKIIQRDELSKKDKERGTVLFAYIVATLIGFINFFGMIFTILTVKNPADGLTPLNIVFICIGSVFASFLFFILVFFGIKVIKPFRKKR
;
A
#
# COMPACT_ATOMS: atom_id res chain seq x y z
N MET A 1 25.58 26.27 -46.79
CA MET A 1 24.60 26.59 -45.73
C MET A 1 23.43 25.61 -45.85
N TYR A 2 23.57 24.41 -45.28
CA TYR A 2 22.47 23.46 -45.11
C TYR A 2 22.40 23.17 -43.61
N MET A 3 21.54 23.91 -42.90
CA MET A 3 21.14 23.52 -41.55
C MET A 3 20.33 22.23 -41.69
N SER A 4 20.91 21.10 -41.29
CA SER A 4 20.14 19.88 -41.05
C SER A 4 19.07 20.19 -40.01
N LYS A 5 17.80 20.16 -40.40
CA LYS A 5 16.68 20.13 -39.46
C LYS A 5 16.87 18.91 -38.56
N ILE A 6 17.23 19.14 -37.30
CA ILE A 6 17.13 18.10 -36.26
C ILE A 6 15.65 17.73 -36.20
N LYS A 7 15.31 16.54 -36.71
CA LYS A 7 13.98 15.94 -36.58
C LYS A 7 13.89 15.33 -35.20
N ASN A 8 13.02 15.86 -34.34
CA ASN A 8 12.77 15.29 -33.02
C ASN A 8 12.14 13.90 -33.16
N LYS A 9 12.78 12.85 -32.61
CA LYS A 9 12.26 11.47 -32.62
C LYS A 9 11.09 11.27 -31.64
N TYR A 10 11.05 12.04 -30.56
CA TYR A 10 10.08 11.92 -29.46
C TYR A 10 9.33 13.23 -29.21
N ASN A 11 8.04 13.15 -28.89
CA ASN A 11 7.21 14.29 -28.49
C ASN A 11 7.20 14.53 -26.97
N GLY A 12 7.61 13.55 -26.17
CA GLY A 12 7.67 13.69 -24.73
C GLY A 12 7.79 12.38 -23.97
N ILE A 13 8.02 12.52 -22.67
CA ILE A 13 8.05 11.44 -21.67
C ILE A 13 7.17 11.85 -20.49
N LYS A 14 6.22 11.01 -20.08
CA LYS A 14 5.52 11.19 -18.80
C LYS A 14 6.04 10.17 -17.82
N VAL A 15 6.51 10.64 -16.68
CA VAL A 15 6.92 9.79 -15.57
C VAL A 15 5.88 9.91 -14.48
N LYS A 16 5.37 8.77 -14.04
CA LYS A 16 4.37 8.68 -12.99
C LYS A 16 4.85 7.70 -11.94
N ASN A 17 4.55 8.01 -10.69
CA ASN A 17 4.72 7.08 -9.59
C ASN A 17 3.34 6.72 -9.05
N ILE A 18 3.14 5.43 -8.72
CA ILE A 18 1.88 4.95 -8.16
C ILE A 18 2.14 4.42 -6.75
N TRP A 19 1.32 4.85 -5.80
CA TRP A 19 1.30 4.35 -4.43
C TRP A 19 -0.04 3.68 -4.19
N PRO A 20 -0.14 2.36 -4.43
CA PRO A 20 -1.33 1.63 -4.05
C PRO A 20 -1.51 1.66 -2.53
N PHE A 21 -2.75 1.48 -2.09
CA PHE A 21 -3.11 1.29 -0.69
C PHE A 21 -4.35 0.40 -0.59
N TYR A 22 -4.59 -0.14 0.59
CA TYR A 22 -5.87 -0.76 0.91
C TYR A 22 -6.28 -0.43 2.35
N ILE A 23 -7.58 -0.43 2.62
CA ILE A 23 -8.18 -0.20 3.94
C ILE A 23 -9.06 -1.41 4.30
N GLU A 24 -8.80 -2.01 5.46
CA GLU A 24 -9.60 -3.12 6.00
C GLU A 24 -10.70 -2.64 6.95
N ASN A 25 -11.64 -3.54 7.27
CA ASN A 25 -12.69 -3.33 8.27
C ASN A 25 -13.58 -2.12 7.93
N ILE A 26 -13.90 -1.97 6.65
CA ILE A 26 -14.86 -0.99 6.18
C ILE A 26 -16.20 -1.26 6.84
N ASN A 27 -16.87 -0.22 7.35
CA ASN A 27 -18.17 -0.34 7.98
C ASN A 27 -19.19 -0.94 6.99
N GLU A 28 -19.97 -1.92 7.45
CA GLU A 28 -20.95 -2.66 6.66
C GLU A 28 -21.98 -1.74 5.97
N LYS A 29 -22.31 -0.60 6.58
CA LYS A 29 -23.22 0.42 6.03
C LYS A 29 -22.81 0.92 4.63
N PHE A 30 -21.52 0.95 4.31
CA PHE A 30 -21.04 1.35 2.97
C PHE A 30 -21.36 0.30 1.89
N PHE A 31 -21.65 -0.94 2.27
CA PHE A 31 -22.04 -2.02 1.36
C PHE A 31 -23.55 -2.27 1.34
N GLU A 32 -24.29 -1.79 2.35
CA GLU A 32 -25.74 -1.95 2.49
C GLU A 32 -26.56 -0.99 1.63
N SER A 33 -25.95 0.05 1.07
CA SER A 33 -26.64 1.01 0.21
C SER A 33 -27.28 0.30 -1.00
N LEU A 34 -28.61 0.42 -1.09
CA LEU A 34 -29.42 -0.17 -2.15
C LEU A 34 -29.22 0.51 -3.51
N SER A 35 -28.74 1.76 -3.54
CA SER A 35 -28.29 2.38 -4.80
C SER A 35 -27.09 1.66 -5.40
N ASN A 36 -26.26 1.01 -4.58
CA ASN A 36 -25.10 0.22 -5.01
C ASN A 36 -25.45 -1.24 -5.37
N HIS A 37 -26.73 -1.60 -5.50
CA HIS A 37 -27.13 -2.96 -5.86
C HIS A 37 -26.94 -3.22 -7.36
N SER A 38 -26.41 -4.39 -7.69
CA SER A 38 -26.08 -4.85 -9.06
C SER A 38 -27.24 -4.91 -10.07
N ASN A 39 -28.49 -4.60 -9.70
CA ASN A 39 -29.64 -4.66 -10.61
C ASN A 39 -30.51 -3.40 -10.50
N LYS A 40 -30.11 -2.35 -11.22
CA LYS A 40 -30.83 -1.06 -11.21
C LYS A 40 -32.26 -1.12 -11.74
N VAL A 41 -32.60 -2.05 -12.63
CA VAL A 41 -33.99 -2.21 -13.10
C VAL A 41 -34.87 -2.76 -11.98
N LEU A 42 -34.31 -3.67 -11.17
CA LEU A 42 -34.94 -4.16 -9.95
C LEU A 42 -35.02 -3.06 -8.89
N VAL A 43 -33.93 -2.35 -8.61
CA VAL A 43 -33.89 -1.22 -7.66
C VAL A 43 -34.92 -0.15 -8.07
N ASN A 44 -34.90 0.35 -9.30
CA ASN A 44 -35.80 1.43 -9.73
C ASN A 44 -37.28 1.03 -9.73
N LYS A 45 -37.62 -0.27 -9.81
CA LYS A 45 -39.00 -0.76 -9.78
C LYS A 45 -39.47 -1.16 -8.39
N ILE A 46 -38.57 -1.69 -7.56
CA ILE A 46 -38.87 -2.26 -6.24
C ILE A 46 -38.60 -1.22 -5.15
N LEU A 47 -37.52 -0.46 -5.23
CA LEU A 47 -37.13 0.53 -4.22
C LEU A 47 -38.22 1.58 -3.99
N PRO A 48 -38.86 2.19 -5.01
CA PRO A 48 -39.96 3.13 -4.76
C PRO A 48 -41.21 2.48 -4.15
N LYS A 49 -41.36 1.15 -4.27
CA LYS A 49 -42.46 0.42 -3.63
C LYS A 49 -42.15 0.07 -2.17
N ILE A 50 -40.89 -0.26 -1.89
CA ILE A 50 -40.39 -0.48 -0.52
C ILE A 50 -40.41 0.84 0.27
N GLN A 51 -39.90 1.92 -0.32
CA GLN A 51 -39.86 3.26 0.31
C GLN A 51 -41.25 3.80 0.68
N LYS A 52 -42.31 3.42 -0.05
CA LYS A 52 -43.69 3.81 0.29
C LYS A 52 -44.23 3.11 1.54
N GLY A 53 -43.58 2.03 1.99
CA GLY A 53 -43.96 1.27 3.18
C GLY A 53 -43.06 1.52 4.38
N PHE A 54 -42.07 2.40 4.27
CA PHE A 54 -41.23 2.82 5.39
C PHE A 54 -41.89 3.97 6.14
N ASP A 55 -41.82 3.93 7.47
CA ASP A 55 -42.21 5.04 8.32
C ASP A 55 -41.17 6.18 8.21
N GLU A 56 -41.49 7.40 8.68
CA GLU A 56 -40.61 8.58 8.51
C GLU A 56 -39.18 8.36 9.03
N ASP A 57 -39.04 7.75 10.21
CA ASP A 57 -37.75 7.43 10.83
C ASP A 57 -36.93 6.40 10.02
N GLU A 58 -37.61 5.44 9.39
CA GLU A 58 -36.97 4.42 8.56
C GLU A 58 -36.53 5.01 7.21
N MET A 59 -37.34 5.90 6.63
CA MET A 59 -36.98 6.66 5.44
C MET A 59 -35.77 7.57 5.69
N GLU A 60 -35.67 8.21 6.85
CA GLU A 60 -34.53 9.05 7.19
C GLU A 60 -33.24 8.22 7.28
N LYS A 61 -33.26 7.10 8.01
CA LYS A 61 -32.10 6.18 8.08
C LYS A 61 -31.71 5.62 6.72
N PHE A 62 -32.70 5.25 5.91
CA PHE A 62 -32.47 4.78 4.55
C PHE A 62 -31.75 5.85 3.71
N ASN A 63 -32.24 7.10 3.75
CA ASN A 63 -31.64 8.22 3.02
C ASN A 63 -30.24 8.57 3.54
N GLU A 64 -30.01 8.46 4.86
CA GLU A 64 -28.69 8.65 5.46
C GLU A 64 -27.70 7.63 4.91
N ILE A 65 -28.03 6.32 4.96
CA ILE A 65 -27.17 5.24 4.44
C ILE A 65 -26.90 5.41 2.94
N ASP A 66 -27.93 5.70 2.14
CA ASP A 66 -27.79 5.87 0.69
C ASP A 66 -27.03 7.15 0.29
N SER A 67 -26.84 8.07 1.24
CA SER A 67 -26.02 9.27 1.04
C SER A 67 -24.53 9.05 1.29
N LEU A 68 -24.14 8.02 2.06
CA LEU A 68 -22.77 7.78 2.51
C LEU A 68 -21.78 7.54 1.36
N THR A 69 -22.23 6.85 0.30
CA THR A 69 -21.41 6.46 -0.86
C THR A 69 -21.53 7.45 -2.02
N LYS A 70 -22.18 8.60 -1.85
CA LYS A 70 -22.28 9.58 -2.94
C LYS A 70 -20.91 10.19 -3.20
N SER A 71 -20.46 10.14 -4.46
CA SER A 71 -19.19 10.73 -4.91
C SER A 71 -19.06 12.21 -4.48
N SER A 72 -20.16 12.97 -4.50
CA SER A 72 -20.18 14.36 -4.04
C SER A 72 -19.89 14.55 -2.55
N LYS A 73 -20.29 13.59 -1.70
CA LYS A 73 -20.03 13.62 -0.25
C LYS A 73 -18.56 13.29 0.04
N ILE A 74 -18.03 12.29 -0.66
CA ILE A 74 -16.60 11.95 -0.56
C ILE A 74 -15.73 13.08 -1.10
N LEU A 75 -16.12 13.70 -2.21
CA LEU A 75 -15.45 14.89 -2.75
C LEU A 75 -15.43 16.03 -1.73
N LEU A 76 -16.57 16.30 -1.08
CA LEU A 76 -16.65 17.35 -0.05
C LEU A 76 -15.69 17.06 1.12
N MET A 77 -15.68 15.83 1.60
CA MET A 77 -14.78 15.37 2.68
C MET A 77 -13.31 15.54 2.29
N LEU A 78 -12.92 15.04 1.11
CA LEU A 78 -11.56 15.17 0.60
C LEU A 78 -11.19 16.64 0.36
N ASN A 79 -12.12 17.46 -0.12
CA ASN A 79 -11.85 18.88 -0.32
C ASN A 79 -11.63 19.61 1.01
N LEU A 80 -12.35 19.25 2.08
CA LEU A 80 -12.18 19.88 3.39
C LEU A 80 -10.79 19.62 3.98
N ILE A 81 -10.24 18.41 3.84
CA ILE A 81 -8.86 18.15 4.25
C ILE A 81 -7.85 18.93 3.38
N LEU A 82 -8.10 19.07 2.07
CA LEU A 82 -7.25 19.89 1.20
C LEU A 82 -7.32 21.39 1.56
N GLN A 83 -8.50 21.91 1.88
CA GLN A 83 -8.67 23.28 2.37
C GLN A 83 -7.90 23.50 3.68
N LYS A 84 -7.93 22.54 4.61
CA LYS A 84 -7.13 22.59 5.83
C LYS A 84 -5.64 22.60 5.52
N ILE A 85 -5.17 21.75 4.61
CA ILE A 85 -3.76 21.71 4.17
C ILE A 85 -3.35 23.07 3.57
N VAL A 86 -4.15 23.63 2.66
CA VAL A 86 -3.88 24.93 2.05
C VAL A 86 -3.94 26.07 3.08
N SER A 87 -4.77 25.97 4.13
CA SER A 87 -4.79 26.96 5.21
C SER A 87 -3.53 26.96 6.08
N LYS A 88 -2.80 25.84 6.11
CA LYS A 88 -1.55 25.63 6.85
C LYS A 88 -0.29 25.89 6.03
N THR A 89 -0.44 26.18 4.74
CA THR A 89 0.68 26.40 3.83
C THR A 89 0.57 27.76 3.20
N GLY A 90 1.70 28.44 3.03
CA GLY A 90 1.75 29.80 2.53
C GLY A 90 2.79 29.89 1.43
N SER A 91 2.40 29.87 0.15
CA SER A 91 3.34 30.34 -0.87
C SER A 91 3.21 31.86 -1.01
N SER A 92 4.36 32.54 -1.07
CA SER A 92 4.46 34.01 -1.17
C SER A 92 3.75 34.63 -2.37
N THR A 93 3.27 33.82 -3.33
CA THR A 93 2.64 34.27 -4.58
C THR A 93 1.32 33.58 -4.92
N SER A 94 1.02 32.40 -4.36
CA SER A 94 -0.16 31.56 -4.73
C SER A 94 -0.48 30.47 -3.69
N ASP A 95 -1.56 29.71 -3.86
CA ASP A 95 -1.80 28.51 -3.06
C ASP A 95 -1.03 27.31 -3.64
N LEU A 96 -0.77 26.27 -2.84
CA LEU A 96 -0.08 25.07 -3.33
C LEU A 96 -0.87 24.33 -4.42
N LEU A 97 -2.20 24.31 -4.26
CA LEU A 97 -3.13 23.56 -5.09
C LEU A 97 -3.94 24.51 -5.96
N TYR A 98 -4.22 24.07 -7.19
CA TYR A 98 -5.06 24.83 -8.10
C TYR A 98 -6.52 24.81 -7.64
N CYS A 99 -7.12 25.99 -7.55
CA CYS A 99 -8.54 26.16 -7.24
C CYS A 99 -9.38 26.02 -8.51
N PHE A 100 -10.16 24.95 -8.62
CA PHE A 100 -11.03 24.70 -9.78
C PHE A 100 -12.26 25.61 -9.79
N GLU A 101 -12.90 25.73 -8.63
CA GLU A 101 -14.14 26.49 -8.45
C GLU A 101 -14.30 26.89 -6.97
N LYS A 102 -15.39 27.60 -6.67
CA LYS A 102 -15.78 27.88 -5.28
C LYS A 102 -17.08 27.15 -4.95
N ASN A 103 -17.15 26.59 -3.75
CA ASN A 103 -18.34 25.89 -3.26
C ASN A 103 -19.47 26.88 -2.90
N ARG A 104 -20.62 26.34 -2.44
CA ARG A 104 -21.79 27.12 -2.00
C ARG A 104 -21.51 28.09 -0.84
N PHE A 105 -20.44 27.87 -0.09
CA PHE A 105 -19.98 28.73 1.01
C PHE A 105 -18.90 29.72 0.57
N ASN A 106 -18.66 29.86 -0.76
CA ASN A 106 -17.62 30.70 -1.37
C ASN A 106 -16.18 30.29 -0.99
N GLU A 107 -15.98 29.01 -0.65
CA GLU A 107 -14.67 28.44 -0.31
C GLU A 107 -14.07 27.69 -1.51
N PRO A 108 -12.73 27.64 -1.62
CA PRO A 108 -12.05 27.03 -2.76
C PRO A 108 -12.26 25.51 -2.83
N VAL A 109 -12.42 24.99 -4.04
CA VAL A 109 -12.48 23.56 -4.35
C VAL A 109 -11.21 23.15 -5.10
N TYR A 110 -10.38 22.34 -4.46
CA TYR A 110 -9.05 21.93 -4.94
C TYR A 110 -9.03 20.54 -5.60
N ILE A 111 -10.18 19.87 -5.65
CA ILE A 111 -10.33 18.51 -6.15
C ILE A 111 -11.55 18.42 -7.06
N LYS A 112 -11.43 17.71 -8.18
CA LYS A 112 -12.54 17.45 -9.10
C LYS A 112 -12.66 15.94 -9.40
N PRO A 113 -13.87 15.43 -9.68
CA PRO A 113 -14.01 14.06 -10.14
C PRO A 113 -13.47 13.93 -11.57
N LEU A 114 -12.82 12.80 -11.87
CA LEU A 114 -12.48 12.43 -13.24
C LEU A 114 -13.70 11.80 -13.89
N THR A 115 -14.29 12.48 -14.86
CA THR A 115 -15.37 11.94 -15.68
C THR A 115 -14.80 10.96 -16.70
N PHE A 116 -15.16 9.68 -16.59
CA PHE A 116 -14.94 8.71 -17.67
C PHE A 116 -15.88 9.06 -18.83
N GLU A 117 -15.37 9.70 -19.88
CA GLU A 117 -16.06 9.78 -21.18
C GLU A 117 -16.07 8.40 -21.84
N ASN A 118 -16.92 7.50 -21.36
CA ASN A 118 -17.13 6.21 -21.99
C ASN A 118 -18.22 6.34 -23.06
N ASN A 119 -17.84 6.69 -24.29
CA ASN A 119 -18.71 6.59 -25.47
C ASN A 119 -19.07 5.13 -25.86
N PHE A 120 -18.75 4.14 -25.02
CA PHE A 120 -18.91 2.69 -25.28
C PHE A 120 -20.18 2.05 -24.69
N TYR A 121 -21.16 2.84 -24.25
CA TYR A 121 -22.37 2.32 -23.57
C TYR A 121 -23.45 1.72 -24.47
N ALA A 122 -23.20 1.48 -25.76
CA ALA A 122 -24.24 0.91 -26.63
C ALA A 122 -24.48 -0.60 -26.41
N HIS A 123 -23.48 -1.40 -25.98
CA HIS A 123 -23.62 -2.87 -25.99
C HIS A 123 -23.18 -3.65 -24.73
N ALA A 124 -22.65 -3.00 -23.69
CA ALA A 124 -22.33 -3.68 -22.43
C ALA A 124 -23.40 -3.40 -21.36
N ASN A 125 -24.52 -4.13 -21.41
CA ASN A 125 -25.55 -4.08 -20.36
C ASN A 125 -25.06 -4.52 -18.96
N LYS A 126 -23.79 -4.94 -18.80
CA LYS A 126 -23.14 -5.26 -17.51
C LYS A 126 -22.21 -4.16 -16.97
N SER A 127 -21.67 -3.25 -17.79
CA SER A 127 -20.64 -2.27 -17.34
C SER A 127 -21.21 -1.01 -16.66
N LYS A 128 -22.53 -0.94 -16.47
CA LYS A 128 -23.18 0.12 -15.68
C LYS A 128 -23.21 -0.17 -14.17
N PHE A 129 -22.91 -1.40 -13.75
CA PHE A 129 -23.16 -1.86 -12.37
C PHE A 129 -22.01 -1.57 -11.40
N ASP A 130 -20.75 -1.50 -11.86
CA ASP A 130 -19.57 -1.32 -11.00
C ASP A 130 -19.03 0.11 -10.94
N ASN A 131 -19.57 1.03 -11.75
CA ASN A 131 -19.11 2.42 -11.77
C ASN A 131 -19.55 3.25 -10.54
N GLU A 132 -20.44 2.74 -9.68
CA GLU A 132 -20.93 3.49 -8.49
C GLU A 132 -20.08 3.28 -7.24
N ARG A 133 -19.27 2.22 -7.21
CA ARG A 133 -18.32 1.94 -6.10
C ARG A 133 -16.89 2.35 -6.45
N LYS A 134 -16.70 2.90 -7.64
CA LYS A 134 -15.43 3.37 -8.17
C LYS A 134 -15.38 4.89 -8.08
N TYR A 135 -14.33 5.39 -7.45
CA TYR A 135 -14.09 6.81 -7.28
C TYR A 135 -12.76 7.19 -7.90
N ASP A 136 -12.73 8.29 -8.63
CA ASP A 136 -11.54 8.79 -9.29
C ASP A 136 -11.54 10.31 -9.24
N PHE A 137 -10.51 10.87 -8.61
CA PHE A 137 -10.40 12.29 -8.32
C PHE A 137 -9.05 12.85 -8.76
N LEU A 138 -9.04 14.10 -9.20
CA LEU A 138 -7.85 14.83 -9.62
C LEU A 138 -7.63 16.07 -8.75
N ILE A 139 -6.40 16.23 -8.28
CA ILE A 139 -5.88 17.40 -7.60
C ILE A 139 -4.76 17.97 -8.47
N GLU A 140 -4.91 19.20 -8.95
CA GLU A 140 -3.89 19.88 -9.76
C GLU A 140 -3.01 20.78 -8.89
N ILE A 141 -1.71 20.84 -9.18
CA ILE A 141 -0.78 21.76 -8.51
C ILE A 141 -0.87 23.12 -9.19
N ASP A 142 -0.93 24.21 -8.40
CA ASP A 142 -0.96 25.57 -8.98
C ASP A 142 0.30 25.84 -9.79
N ARG A 143 0.16 26.53 -10.93
CA ARG A 143 1.31 26.79 -11.82
C ARG A 143 2.38 27.66 -11.19
N ASN A 144 2.02 28.49 -10.23
CA ASN A 144 2.92 29.41 -9.54
C ASN A 144 3.47 28.81 -8.23
N SER A 145 2.97 27.65 -7.82
CA SER A 145 3.46 26.92 -6.65
C SER A 145 4.87 26.35 -6.92
N TYR A 146 5.73 26.33 -5.91
CA TYR A 146 7.04 25.69 -6.00
C TYR A 146 6.94 24.19 -6.28
N LEU A 147 5.83 23.54 -5.86
CA LEU A 147 5.57 22.13 -6.11
C LEU A 147 5.48 21.82 -7.60
N LYS A 148 5.10 22.81 -8.42
CA LYS A 148 4.91 22.62 -9.86
C LYS A 148 6.19 22.18 -10.58
N LYS A 149 7.36 22.56 -10.06
CA LYS A 149 8.67 22.14 -10.59
C LYS A 149 8.92 20.64 -10.44
N TYR A 150 8.24 19.98 -9.51
CA TYR A 150 8.37 18.56 -9.24
C TYR A 150 7.15 17.76 -9.72
N ILE A 151 5.93 18.26 -9.46
CA ILE A 151 4.68 17.53 -9.70
C ILE A 151 3.65 18.40 -10.39
N SER A 152 2.96 17.79 -11.35
CA SER A 152 1.86 18.41 -12.08
C SER A 152 0.50 18.20 -11.42
N ASN A 153 0.21 16.97 -10.97
CA ASN A 153 -1.06 16.59 -10.38
C ASN A 153 -0.93 15.31 -9.54
N ILE A 154 -1.92 15.10 -8.69
CA ILE A 154 -2.16 13.90 -7.90
C ILE A 154 -3.53 13.35 -8.30
N GLN A 155 -3.57 12.11 -8.77
CA GLN A 155 -4.79 11.36 -9.01
C GLN A 155 -5.02 10.39 -7.84
N LEU A 156 -6.23 10.39 -7.28
CA LEU A 156 -6.66 9.47 -6.23
C LEU A 156 -7.77 8.59 -6.79
N SER A 157 -7.51 7.29 -6.88
CA SER A 157 -8.44 6.30 -7.43
C SER A 157 -8.68 5.20 -6.41
N PHE A 158 -9.94 4.87 -6.11
CA PHE A 158 -10.25 3.76 -5.19
C PHE A 158 -11.61 3.11 -5.44
N PHE A 159 -11.75 1.86 -5.01
CA PHE A 159 -12.93 1.02 -5.21
C PHE A 159 -13.33 0.34 -3.90
N LEU A 160 -14.63 0.31 -3.61
CA LEU A 160 -15.20 -0.44 -2.48
C LEU A 160 -15.48 -1.90 -2.87
N GLU A 161 -14.61 -2.80 -2.42
CA GLU A 161 -14.70 -4.24 -2.66
C GLU A 161 -15.62 -4.92 -1.64
N ASP A 162 -16.84 -5.26 -2.06
CA ASP A 162 -17.84 -5.90 -1.19
C ASP A 162 -17.40 -7.29 -0.70
N GLU A 163 -16.91 -8.12 -1.63
CA GLU A 163 -16.56 -9.51 -1.36
C GLU A 163 -15.40 -9.59 -0.36
N ALA A 164 -14.37 -8.78 -0.57
CA ALA A 164 -13.20 -8.71 0.31
C ALA A 164 -13.41 -7.81 1.54
N LYS A 165 -14.56 -7.13 1.65
CA LYS A 165 -14.90 -6.14 2.69
C LYS A 165 -13.75 -5.15 2.94
N MET A 166 -13.20 -4.64 1.84
CA MET A 166 -12.07 -3.72 1.86
C MET A 166 -12.25 -2.59 0.84
N LEU A 167 -11.47 -1.53 1.01
CA LEU A 167 -11.31 -0.50 0.00
C LEU A 167 -9.93 -0.66 -0.62
N SER A 168 -9.86 -0.80 -1.95
CA SER A 168 -8.61 -0.88 -2.70
C SER A 168 -8.41 0.40 -3.48
N GLY A 169 -7.26 1.04 -3.34
CA GLY A 169 -7.01 2.32 -3.99
C GLY A 169 -5.55 2.56 -4.31
N GLY A 170 -5.28 3.71 -4.90
CA GLY A 170 -3.93 4.18 -5.16
C GLY A 170 -3.88 5.66 -5.46
N PHE A 171 -2.73 6.26 -5.15
CA PHE A 171 -2.36 7.58 -5.62
C PHE A 171 -1.47 7.44 -6.85
N SER A 172 -1.75 8.20 -7.91
CA SER A 172 -0.86 8.36 -9.05
C SER A 172 -0.37 9.80 -9.08
N ILE A 173 0.94 9.99 -9.00
CA ILE A 173 1.57 11.31 -9.08
C ILE A 173 2.20 11.45 -10.45
N ASN A 174 1.78 12.47 -11.20
CA ASN A 174 2.39 12.81 -12.49
C ASN A 174 3.49 13.84 -12.29
N LEU A 175 4.74 13.41 -12.51
CA LEU A 175 5.94 14.19 -12.28
C LEU A 175 6.14 15.20 -13.41
N GLU A 176 6.57 16.42 -13.08
CA GLU A 176 6.83 17.46 -14.07
C GLU A 176 8.13 17.15 -14.83
N GLN A 177 8.16 17.47 -16.12
CA GLN A 177 9.40 17.42 -16.88
C GLN A 177 10.25 18.64 -16.51
N ILE A 178 11.47 18.41 -16.04
CA ILE A 178 12.37 19.47 -15.56
C ILE A 178 13.05 20.23 -16.73
N SER A 179 12.81 19.87 -18.01
CA SER A 179 13.41 20.55 -19.17
C SER A 179 12.39 21.09 -20.18
N ASP A 180 12.49 22.39 -20.48
CA ASP A 180 11.73 23.09 -21.52
C ASP A 180 12.34 22.94 -22.94
N SER A 181 13.52 22.32 -23.05
CA SER A 181 14.21 22.09 -24.32
C SER A 181 13.81 20.76 -24.98
N LYS A 182 14.10 20.66 -26.29
CA LYS A 182 13.66 19.59 -27.20
C LYS A 182 13.98 18.21 -26.62
N ASN A 183 12.98 17.32 -26.57
CA ASN A 183 13.03 15.91 -26.15
C ASN A 183 14.13 15.06 -26.83
N GLU A 184 15.38 15.36 -26.51
CA GLU A 184 16.56 14.63 -26.94
C GLU A 184 16.79 13.42 -26.03
N PHE A 185 17.41 12.36 -26.57
CA PHE A 185 17.65 11.11 -25.85
C PHE A 185 18.24 11.32 -24.46
N GLN A 186 19.23 12.21 -24.34
CA GLN A 186 19.91 12.46 -23.06
C GLN A 186 19.00 13.13 -22.02
N GLU A 187 18.06 13.99 -22.42
CA GLU A 187 17.09 14.60 -21.51
C GLU A 187 16.10 13.56 -20.96
N MET A 188 15.66 12.63 -21.81
CA MET A 188 14.81 11.51 -21.37
C MET A 188 15.57 10.58 -20.42
N VAL A 189 16.84 10.27 -20.69
CA VAL A 189 17.71 9.51 -19.76
C VAL A 189 17.85 10.25 -18.43
N ASN A 190 18.03 11.59 -18.44
CA ASN A 190 18.10 12.40 -17.22
C ASN A 190 16.84 12.27 -16.38
N SER A 191 15.67 12.39 -17.02
CA SER A 191 14.38 12.30 -16.35
C SER A 191 14.20 10.92 -15.71
N ILE A 192 14.44 9.83 -16.46
CA ILE A 192 14.31 8.48 -15.92
C ILE A 192 15.28 8.25 -14.75
N TYR A 193 16.54 8.68 -14.90
CA TYR A 193 17.55 8.54 -13.86
C TYR A 193 17.20 9.29 -12.57
N LEU A 194 16.86 10.58 -12.68
CA LEU A 194 16.57 11.42 -11.52
C LEU A 194 15.34 10.90 -10.76
N HIS A 195 14.29 10.50 -11.47
CA HIS A 195 13.11 9.94 -10.82
C HIS A 195 13.36 8.55 -10.21
N SER A 196 14.24 7.74 -10.82
CA SER A 196 14.70 6.47 -10.23
C SER A 196 15.54 6.71 -8.97
N LEU A 197 16.36 7.75 -8.96
CA LEU A 197 17.15 8.17 -7.79
C LEU A 197 16.24 8.62 -6.64
N ILE A 198 15.22 9.44 -6.94
CA ILE A 198 14.19 9.85 -5.96
C ILE A 198 13.44 8.62 -5.43
N LYS A 199 13.03 7.70 -6.30
CA LYS A 199 12.38 6.44 -5.92
C LYS A 199 13.26 5.63 -4.98
N HIS A 200 14.56 5.50 -5.28
CA HIS A 200 15.52 4.81 -4.44
C HIS A 200 15.66 5.48 -3.07
N PHE A 201 15.76 6.82 -3.03
CA PHE A 201 15.79 7.57 -1.79
C PHE A 201 14.53 7.35 -0.93
N ILE A 202 13.34 7.44 -1.54
CA ILE A 202 12.07 7.15 -0.86
C ILE A 202 12.06 5.72 -0.29
N SER A 203 12.49 4.74 -1.08
CA SER A 203 12.39 3.32 -0.71
C SER A 203 13.45 2.86 0.30
N LYS A 204 14.58 3.58 0.42
CA LYS A 204 15.73 3.15 1.25
C LYS A 204 16.02 4.05 2.45
N GLN A 205 15.81 5.35 2.30
CA GLN A 205 16.19 6.35 3.30
C GLN A 205 14.98 6.90 4.02
N LEU A 206 13.86 7.01 3.30
CA LEU A 206 12.60 7.37 3.91
C LEU A 206 11.92 6.11 4.47
N TYR A 207 11.82 5.00 3.74
CA TYR A 207 11.17 3.80 4.28
C TYR A 207 11.95 3.15 5.44
N PRO A 208 11.33 2.90 6.63
CA PRO A 208 9.91 2.67 6.89
C PRO A 208 9.16 3.97 7.26
N LEU A 209 8.38 4.56 6.36
CA LEU A 209 7.50 5.69 6.68
C LEU A 209 6.07 5.20 6.82
N SER A 210 5.72 4.68 7.99
CA SER A 210 4.38 4.96 8.49
C SER A 210 4.27 6.47 8.76
N LEU A 211 3.07 7.04 8.67
CA LEU A 211 2.76 8.37 9.21
C LEU A 211 3.36 8.54 10.60
N ASP A 212 3.24 7.49 11.43
CA ASP A 212 3.84 7.39 12.74
C ASP A 212 5.34 7.68 12.71
N ASN A 213 6.13 7.15 11.77
CA ASN A 213 7.59 7.32 11.76
C ASN A 213 8.02 8.73 11.31
N LEU A 214 7.44 9.28 10.24
CA LEU A 214 7.69 10.68 9.84
C LEU A 214 7.31 11.66 10.95
N LEU A 215 6.11 11.49 11.51
CA LEU A 215 5.63 12.37 12.56
C LEU A 215 6.34 12.14 13.90
N THR A 216 6.80 10.92 14.21
CA THR A 216 7.65 10.65 15.39
C THR A 216 8.98 11.38 15.27
N ILE A 217 9.65 11.31 14.10
CA ILE A 217 10.88 12.07 13.81
C ILE A 217 10.65 13.57 14.03
N ILE A 218 9.52 14.09 13.58
CA ILE A 218 9.16 15.52 13.71
C ILE A 218 8.79 15.87 15.17
N SER A 219 8.10 15.00 15.89
CA SER A 219 7.75 15.18 17.30
C SER A 219 8.98 15.17 18.22
N ASN A 220 9.99 14.36 17.89
CA ASN A 220 11.26 14.31 18.59
C ASN A 220 12.12 15.55 18.24
N GLY A 221 12.16 15.96 16.97
CA GLY A 221 12.83 17.18 16.52
C GLY A 221 12.24 18.47 17.11
N ASN A 222 10.93 18.53 17.38
CA ASN A 222 10.28 19.68 18.00
C ASN A 222 10.75 19.97 19.43
N LYS A 223 11.20 18.95 20.20
CA LYS A 223 11.81 19.17 21.53
C LYS A 223 13.13 19.94 21.43
N ASP A 224 13.90 19.73 20.38
CA ASP A 224 15.13 20.47 20.12
C ASP A 224 14.85 21.84 19.49
N PHE A 225 13.75 21.99 18.75
CA PHE A 225 13.33 23.27 18.16
C PHE A 225 12.78 24.28 19.19
N GLU A 226 12.08 23.82 20.23
CA GLU A 226 11.72 24.68 21.38
C GLU A 226 12.96 25.14 22.18
N ILE A 227 14.07 24.39 22.12
CA ILE A 227 15.34 24.75 22.74
C ILE A 227 16.15 25.69 21.83
N LEU A 228 16.09 25.51 20.51
CA LEU A 228 16.76 26.35 19.50
C LEU A 228 16.12 27.73 19.37
N SER A 229 14.78 27.82 19.42
CA SER A 229 14.08 29.12 19.45
C SER A 229 14.35 29.93 20.72
N LYS A 230 14.77 29.28 21.81
CA LYS A 230 15.24 29.94 23.05
C LYS A 230 16.75 30.18 23.11
N LYS A 231 17.54 29.68 22.15
CA LYS A 231 19.01 29.80 22.11
C LYS A 231 19.54 30.51 20.86
N VAL A 232 18.78 31.43 20.28
CA VAL A 232 19.32 32.47 19.39
C VAL A 232 20.03 33.53 20.25
N ASN A 233 21.08 33.10 20.97
CA ASN A 233 22.12 33.94 21.56
C ASN A 233 23.17 33.02 22.20
N LYS A 234 24.01 32.39 21.38
CA LYS A 234 25.46 32.25 21.59
C LYS A 234 26.04 31.35 20.51
N ASN A 235 27.05 31.90 19.83
CA ASN A 235 27.94 31.21 18.90
C ASN A 235 28.32 29.81 19.39
N SER A 236 27.88 28.76 18.68
CA SER A 236 28.50 27.45 18.77
C SER A 236 28.91 26.98 17.38
N LYS A 237 30.23 26.90 17.19
CA LYS A 237 30.87 26.27 16.03
C LYS A 237 30.38 24.82 15.92
N HIS A 238 29.75 24.47 14.81
CA HIS A 238 29.42 23.09 14.47
C HIS A 238 30.71 22.31 14.17
N ASN A 239 31.05 21.35 15.04
CA ASN A 239 32.02 20.31 14.72
C ASN A 239 31.29 19.22 13.93
N VAL A 240 31.58 19.13 12.64
CA VAL A 240 31.16 18.03 11.75
C VAL A 240 31.77 16.73 12.29
N LYS A 241 30.95 15.87 12.91
CA LYS A 241 31.36 14.51 13.25
C LYS A 241 31.34 13.67 11.98
N GLN A 242 32.52 13.36 11.46
CA GLN A 242 32.68 12.37 10.39
C GLN A 242 32.10 11.02 10.85
N HIS A 243 31.08 10.55 10.14
CA HIS A 243 30.44 9.26 10.40
C HIS A 243 31.41 8.10 10.09
N LYS A 244 31.67 7.26 11.09
CA LYS A 244 32.31 5.95 10.91
C LYS A 244 31.27 4.92 10.44
N PRO A 245 31.61 3.99 9.53
CA PRO A 245 30.65 3.17 8.78
C PRO A 245 29.95 2.03 9.56
N ASN A 246 30.12 1.90 10.88
CA ASN A 246 29.61 0.74 11.65
C ASN A 246 28.79 1.10 12.90
N LYS A 247 28.13 2.26 12.94
CA LYS A 247 27.24 2.62 14.06
C LYS A 247 25.80 2.24 13.75
N LYS A 248 25.19 1.44 14.64
CA LYS A 248 23.76 1.12 14.65
C LYS A 248 22.95 2.41 14.50
N ILE A 249 22.09 2.48 13.49
CA ILE A 249 21.17 3.60 13.28
C ILE A 249 20.01 3.42 14.27
N ASN A 250 19.90 4.33 15.25
CA ASN A 250 18.73 4.41 16.12
C ASN A 250 17.72 5.36 15.46
N TYR A 251 16.62 4.83 14.90
CA TYR A 251 15.61 5.64 14.22
C TYR A 251 14.90 6.63 15.15
N GLU A 252 14.97 6.44 16.48
CA GLU A 252 14.43 7.39 17.46
C GLU A 252 15.28 8.66 17.59
N GLU A 253 16.54 8.64 17.14
CA GLU A 253 17.51 9.75 17.21
C GLU A 253 17.72 10.48 15.86
N ILE A 254 17.12 9.99 14.77
CA ILE A 254 17.26 10.62 13.45
C ILE A 254 16.40 11.87 13.39
N THR A 255 17.01 13.00 13.05
CA THR A 255 16.32 14.27 12.80
C THR A 255 16.02 14.47 11.31
N ILE A 256 15.10 15.37 10.98
CA ILE A 256 14.88 15.80 9.58
C ILE A 256 16.16 16.37 8.97
N GLN A 257 17.01 17.02 9.77
CA GLN A 257 18.29 17.53 9.30
C GLN A 257 19.25 16.40 8.92
N ASP A 258 19.28 15.29 9.67
CA ASP A 258 20.11 14.14 9.30
C ASP A 258 19.67 13.51 7.98
N ILE A 259 18.36 13.45 7.74
CA ILE A 259 17.78 12.97 6.47
C ILE A 259 18.13 13.94 5.34
N LYS A 260 18.04 15.25 5.58
CA LYS A 260 18.40 16.29 4.61
C LYS A 260 19.90 16.25 4.28
N ASP A 261 20.78 16.15 5.26
CA ASP A 261 22.23 16.08 5.04
C ASP A 261 22.60 14.84 4.21
N ASN A 262 21.91 13.72 4.46
CA ASN A 262 22.05 12.50 3.66
C ASN A 262 21.52 12.69 2.23
N TRP A 263 20.35 13.34 2.07
CA TRP A 263 19.84 13.72 0.75
C TRP A 263 20.85 14.60 0.00
N ASP A 264 21.33 15.68 0.61
CA ASP A 264 22.28 16.61 0.03
C ASP A 264 23.56 15.88 -0.41
N TYR A 265 24.10 14.99 0.44
CA TYR A 265 25.25 14.15 0.09
C TYR A 265 24.93 13.22 -1.10
N PHE A 266 23.77 12.56 -1.07
CA PHE A 266 23.35 11.59 -2.06
C PHE A 266 23.08 12.21 -3.42
N ILE A 267 22.27 13.28 -3.49
CA ILE A 267 21.94 13.98 -4.74
C ILE A 267 23.17 14.66 -5.34
N ASN A 268 24.07 15.22 -4.52
CA ASN A 268 25.32 15.79 -5.01
C ASN A 268 26.20 14.74 -5.67
N ARG A 269 26.44 13.64 -4.96
CA ARG A 269 27.31 12.57 -5.43
C ARG A 269 26.76 11.86 -6.65
N LYS A 270 25.44 11.61 -6.70
CA LYS A 270 24.84 10.81 -7.77
C LYS A 270 24.46 11.63 -9.00
N TYR A 271 24.06 12.89 -8.82
CA TYR A 271 23.48 13.69 -9.90
C TYR A 271 24.16 15.06 -10.10
N LEU A 272 24.25 15.91 -9.07
CA LEU A 272 24.58 17.33 -9.26
C LEU A 272 26.02 17.57 -9.70
N GLN A 273 26.98 16.80 -9.18
CA GLN A 273 28.40 16.98 -9.56
C GLN A 273 28.67 16.74 -11.05
N PHE A 274 27.75 16.07 -11.74
CA PHE A 274 27.83 15.75 -13.16
C PHE A 274 27.03 16.71 -14.05
N LYS A 275 26.39 17.72 -13.46
CA LYS A 275 25.57 18.71 -14.16
C LYS A 275 26.17 20.11 -14.00
N LYS A 276 26.13 20.90 -15.07
CA LYS A 276 26.47 22.32 -15.02
C LYS A 276 25.20 23.08 -14.61
N LEU A 277 25.07 23.36 -13.32
CA LEU A 277 23.91 24.03 -12.73
C LEU A 277 24.30 25.40 -12.19
N THR A 278 23.39 26.35 -12.31
CA THR A 278 23.44 27.63 -11.60
C THR A 278 23.25 27.41 -10.08
N PRO A 279 23.67 28.35 -9.22
CA PRO A 279 23.45 28.24 -7.78
C PRO A 279 21.98 28.03 -7.40
N LYS A 280 21.05 28.70 -8.10
CA LYS A 280 19.60 28.56 -7.88
C LYS A 280 19.06 27.17 -8.26
N GLU A 281 19.53 26.62 -9.37
CA GLU A 281 19.15 25.25 -9.77
C GLU A 281 19.71 24.22 -8.79
N LYS A 282 20.93 24.43 -8.30
CA LYS A 282 21.53 23.57 -7.28
C LYS A 282 20.73 23.60 -5.97
N GLU A 283 20.38 24.80 -5.50
CA GLU A 283 19.54 25.00 -4.31
C GLU A 283 18.18 24.31 -4.44
N TYR A 284 17.57 24.34 -5.62
CA TYR A 284 16.33 23.61 -5.90
C TYR A 284 16.48 22.10 -5.66
N PHE A 285 17.53 21.46 -6.20
CA PHE A 285 17.70 20.01 -6.04
C PHE A 285 18.09 19.60 -4.61
N GLU A 286 18.86 20.41 -3.90
CA GLU A 286 19.29 20.12 -2.52
C GLU A 286 18.17 20.39 -1.51
N THR A 287 17.38 21.45 -1.68
CA THR A 287 16.43 21.91 -0.64
C THR A 287 14.97 21.81 -1.10
N ASP A 288 14.58 22.52 -2.17
CA ASP A 288 13.18 22.60 -2.58
C ASP A 288 12.61 21.22 -2.96
N LEU A 289 13.37 20.43 -3.72
CA LEU A 289 12.97 19.09 -4.16
C LEU A 289 12.81 18.14 -2.97
N PHE A 290 13.73 18.20 -2.00
CA PHE A 290 13.67 17.39 -0.79
C PHE A 290 12.37 17.62 -0.02
N PHE A 291 12.06 18.88 0.31
CA PHE A 291 10.85 19.22 1.03
C PHE A 291 9.59 19.03 0.17
N SER A 292 9.65 19.24 -1.14
CA SER A 292 8.53 18.95 -2.05
C SER A 292 8.16 17.46 -2.04
N ILE A 293 9.15 16.56 -2.03
CA ILE A 293 8.92 15.11 -1.89
C ILE A 293 8.19 14.82 -0.57
N LEU A 294 8.63 15.41 0.53
CA LEU A 294 8.03 15.18 1.85
C LEU A 294 6.60 15.75 1.95
N ILE A 295 6.38 16.98 1.51
CA ILE A 295 5.05 17.64 1.52
C ILE A 295 4.03 16.80 0.75
N ILE A 296 4.41 16.28 -0.41
CA ILE A 296 3.52 15.48 -1.24
C ILE A 296 3.17 14.15 -0.57
N ASN A 297 4.15 13.52 0.08
CA ASN A 297 3.89 12.33 0.90
C ASN A 297 2.93 12.66 2.06
N LEU A 298 3.08 13.81 2.73
CA LEU A 298 2.17 14.26 3.78
C LEU A 298 0.74 14.53 3.25
N ILE A 299 0.60 15.13 2.07
CA ILE A 299 -0.71 15.37 1.43
C ILE A 299 -1.42 14.05 1.12
N MET A 300 -0.76 13.11 0.44
CA MET A 300 -1.35 11.80 0.12
C MET A 300 -1.77 11.04 1.38
N LEU A 301 -0.96 11.15 2.42
CA LEU A 301 -1.18 10.46 3.67
C LEU A 301 -2.34 11.04 4.48
N ALA A 302 -2.48 12.37 4.49
CA ALA A 302 -3.63 13.05 5.06
C ALA A 302 -4.94 12.60 4.39
N LEU A 303 -4.94 12.53 3.06
CA LEU A 303 -6.10 12.05 2.28
C LEU A 303 -6.41 10.58 2.60
N TYR A 304 -5.39 9.74 2.73
CA TYR A 304 -5.57 8.34 3.10
C TYR A 304 -6.13 8.13 4.50
N GLU A 305 -5.61 8.83 5.52
CA GLU A 305 -6.14 8.70 6.88
C GLU A 305 -7.56 9.27 6.97
N GLU A 306 -7.89 10.34 6.24
CA GLU A 306 -9.27 10.84 6.18
C GLU A 306 -10.22 9.81 5.56
N LEU A 307 -9.82 9.17 4.44
CA LEU A 307 -10.59 8.05 3.85
C LEU A 307 -10.77 6.92 4.86
N LYS A 308 -9.70 6.51 5.53
CA LYS A 308 -9.73 5.41 6.50
C LYS A 308 -10.63 5.74 7.69
N ILE A 309 -10.52 6.93 8.28
CA ILE A 309 -11.41 7.37 9.35
C ILE A 309 -12.85 7.33 8.88
N TYR A 310 -13.16 7.89 7.70
CA TYR A 310 -14.52 7.90 7.18
C TYR A 310 -15.10 6.51 6.95
N PHE A 311 -14.36 5.64 6.25
CA PHE A 311 -14.85 4.33 5.85
C PHE A 311 -14.85 3.28 6.97
N THR A 312 -14.04 3.47 8.02
CA THR A 312 -14.01 2.56 9.19
C THR A 312 -14.80 3.07 10.39
N ASN A 313 -15.35 4.29 10.34
CA ASN A 313 -16.15 4.84 11.45
C ASN A 313 -17.42 4.01 11.67
N GLU A 314 -17.80 3.76 12.92
CA GLU A 314 -19.08 3.11 13.26
C GLU A 314 -20.30 3.98 12.89
N ASN A 315 -20.13 5.32 12.93
CA ASN A 315 -21.17 6.33 12.67
C ASN A 315 -20.69 7.37 11.63
N PRO A 316 -20.49 6.98 10.36
CA PRO A 316 -19.97 7.88 9.32
C PRO A 316 -20.91 9.07 9.01
N GLU A 317 -22.21 8.95 9.34
CA GLU A 317 -23.20 10.02 9.15
C GLU A 317 -22.87 11.28 9.97
N ILE A 318 -22.24 11.11 11.14
CA ILE A 318 -21.81 12.21 12.00
C ILE A 318 -20.72 13.03 11.32
N ILE A 319 -19.78 12.36 10.63
CA ILE A 319 -18.72 13.02 9.88
C ILE A 319 -19.35 13.92 8.82
N LEU A 320 -20.34 13.41 8.07
CA LEU A 320 -21.04 14.20 7.04
C LEU A 320 -21.74 15.45 7.60
N LYS A 321 -22.32 15.38 8.81
CA LYS A 321 -22.94 16.54 9.48
C LYS A 321 -21.91 17.60 9.87
N LEU A 322 -20.65 17.23 10.07
CA LEU A 322 -19.54 18.15 10.36
C LEU A 322 -18.95 18.82 9.10
N LEU A 323 -19.17 18.25 7.91
CA LEU A 323 -18.65 18.78 6.64
C LEU A 323 -19.37 20.04 6.15
N ASP A 324 -20.51 20.40 6.74
CA ASP A 324 -21.34 21.56 6.34
C ASP A 324 -20.97 22.86 7.07
N LYS A 325 -19.73 22.97 7.57
CA LYS A 325 -19.22 24.17 8.26
C LYS A 325 -18.07 24.81 7.49
N PRO A 326 -17.97 26.16 7.48
CA PRO A 326 -16.86 26.83 6.85
C PRO A 326 -15.53 26.46 7.52
N SER A 327 -14.52 26.29 6.68
CA SER A 327 -13.13 25.99 6.99
C SER A 327 -12.38 27.17 7.61
N THR A 328 -11.24 26.87 8.25
CA THR A 328 -10.43 27.78 9.05
C THR A 328 -9.75 28.91 8.25
N ILE A 329 -9.42 30.00 8.93
CA ILE A 329 -8.70 31.16 8.38
C ILE A 329 -7.25 30.76 8.03
N LYS A 330 -6.71 31.22 6.88
CA LYS A 330 -5.31 31.00 6.47
C LYS A 330 -4.35 31.62 7.47
N GLU A 331 -3.39 30.85 7.97
CA GLU A 331 -2.57 31.25 9.13
C GLU A 331 -1.37 32.16 8.77
N ASP A 332 -0.72 31.96 7.61
CA ASP A 332 0.29 32.88 7.07
C ASP A 332 0.47 32.67 5.54
N PRO A 333 0.33 33.70 4.69
CA PRO A 333 0.54 33.59 3.24
C PRO A 333 2.01 33.60 2.78
N ASN A 334 2.99 33.94 3.62
CA ASN A 334 4.39 34.17 3.18
C ASN A 334 5.39 33.13 3.71
N GLN A 335 5.07 31.84 3.59
CA GLN A 335 5.93 30.75 4.04
C GLN A 335 6.87 30.26 2.91
N ASN A 336 7.92 29.52 3.29
CA ASN A 336 8.81 28.83 2.36
C ASN A 336 8.56 27.31 2.42
N VAL A 337 9.13 26.56 1.48
CA VAL A 337 8.93 25.10 1.34
C VAL A 337 9.20 24.34 2.65
N GLU A 338 10.24 24.72 3.39
CA GLU A 338 10.58 24.11 4.67
C GLU A 338 9.53 24.40 5.77
N THR A 339 9.06 25.64 5.85
CA THR A 339 8.04 26.05 6.82
C THR A 339 6.71 25.35 6.54
N ASP A 340 6.31 25.28 5.27
CA ASP A 340 5.12 24.54 4.83
C ASP A 340 5.17 23.07 5.27
N PHE A 341 6.33 22.43 5.11
CA PHE A 341 6.54 21.04 5.57
C PHE A 341 6.31 20.90 7.08
N TYR A 342 6.92 21.76 7.90
CA TYR A 342 6.79 21.66 9.35
C TYR A 342 5.38 21.97 9.85
N GLU A 343 4.69 22.97 9.27
CA GLU A 343 3.32 23.29 9.65
C GLU A 343 2.33 22.19 9.25
N LEU A 344 2.50 21.62 8.05
CA LEU A 344 1.72 20.45 7.63
C LEU A 344 1.97 19.25 8.56
N ALA A 345 3.22 18.98 8.92
CA ALA A 345 3.54 17.89 9.82
C ALA A 345 2.94 18.08 11.23
N LYS A 346 3.00 19.30 11.80
CA LYS A 346 2.36 19.62 13.07
C LYS A 346 0.85 19.40 13.00
N PHE A 347 0.22 19.87 11.92
CA PHE A 347 -1.20 19.69 11.67
C PHE A 347 -1.59 18.21 11.62
N LEU A 348 -0.83 17.37 10.90
CA LEU A 348 -1.12 15.94 10.82
C LEU A 348 -0.90 15.23 12.16
N ASN A 349 0.16 15.60 12.90
CA ASN A 349 0.42 15.04 14.22
C ASN A 349 -0.70 15.34 15.21
N HIS A 350 -1.20 16.59 15.20
CA HIS A 350 -2.29 16.98 16.08
C HIS A 350 -3.61 16.26 15.75
N ASN A 351 -3.91 16.04 14.47
CA ASN A 351 -5.21 15.51 14.05
C ASN A 351 -5.29 13.98 13.96
N PHE A 352 -4.17 13.30 13.71
CA PHE A 352 -4.17 11.86 13.43
C PHE A 352 -3.38 11.02 14.44
N LEU A 353 -2.47 11.61 15.23
CA LEU A 353 -1.67 10.93 16.24
C LEU A 353 -2.05 11.41 17.65
N ASP A 354 -3.11 10.84 18.18
CA ASP A 354 -3.43 10.97 19.60
C ASP A 354 -2.23 10.49 20.44
N ASN A 355 -1.56 11.41 21.14
CA ASN A 355 -0.39 11.16 22.01
C ASN A 355 -0.65 10.20 23.20
N THR A 356 -1.79 9.52 23.27
CA THR A 356 -2.24 8.73 24.42
C THR A 356 -1.85 7.25 24.36
N LYS A 357 -1.38 6.74 23.22
CA LYS A 357 -0.83 5.38 23.12
C LYS A 357 0.68 5.44 22.90
N SER A 358 1.42 5.69 23.98
CA SER A 358 2.82 5.28 24.03
C SER A 358 2.87 3.76 23.80
N LYS A 359 3.14 3.36 22.55
CA LYS A 359 3.54 1.98 22.27
C LYS A 359 4.77 1.77 23.14
N LYS A 360 4.64 0.94 24.19
CA LYS A 360 5.80 0.47 24.96
C LYS A 360 6.65 -0.35 24.00
N VAL A 361 7.59 0.32 23.32
CA VAL A 361 8.67 -0.34 22.61
C VAL A 361 9.41 -1.13 23.69
N LYS A 362 9.45 -2.46 23.56
CA LYS A 362 10.28 -3.31 24.42
C LYS A 362 11.70 -2.76 24.37
N GLU A 363 12.36 -2.58 25.51
CA GLU A 363 13.79 -2.27 25.53
C GLU A 363 14.55 -3.31 24.71
N ILE A 364 15.09 -2.87 23.57
CA ILE A 364 15.87 -3.69 22.66
C ILE A 364 17.30 -3.79 23.21
N LYS A 365 17.74 -4.99 23.59
CA LYS A 365 19.04 -5.19 24.25
C LYS A 365 20.12 -5.66 23.28
N THR A 366 19.76 -6.25 22.14
CA THR A 366 20.70 -6.81 21.16
C THR A 366 20.47 -6.30 19.73
N ALA A 367 21.46 -6.49 18.85
CA ALA A 367 21.35 -6.11 17.43
C ALA A 367 20.35 -7.00 16.66
N GLU A 368 20.19 -8.25 17.06
CA GLU A 368 19.24 -9.20 16.48
C GLU A 368 17.81 -8.87 16.92
N GLU A 369 17.58 -8.49 18.19
CA GLU A 369 16.30 -7.96 18.64
C GLU A 369 15.96 -6.63 17.95
N LEU A 370 16.97 -5.81 17.61
CA LEU A 370 16.78 -4.60 16.81
C LEU A 370 16.35 -4.97 15.38
N ILE A 371 17.02 -5.93 14.74
CA ILE A 371 16.67 -6.38 13.38
C ILE A 371 15.31 -7.06 13.38
N GLU A 372 14.98 -7.87 14.39
CA GLU A 372 13.66 -8.47 14.56
C GLU A 372 12.61 -7.41 14.85
N THR A 373 12.88 -6.43 15.71
CA THR A 373 11.92 -5.36 16.06
C THR A 373 11.76 -4.38 14.92
N LEU A 374 12.81 -4.07 14.17
CA LEU A 374 12.76 -3.31 12.92
C LEU A 374 12.03 -4.10 11.86
N ASN A 375 12.27 -5.40 11.70
CA ASN A 375 11.48 -6.25 10.81
C ASN A 375 10.02 -6.34 11.27
N LEU A 376 9.75 -6.41 12.58
CA LEU A 376 8.41 -6.44 13.19
C LEU A 376 7.67 -5.11 13.04
N GLN A 377 8.31 -3.97 13.29
CA GLN A 377 7.74 -2.63 13.06
C GLN A 377 7.57 -2.39 11.56
N LYS A 378 8.52 -2.88 10.75
CA LYS A 378 8.41 -3.06 9.31
C LYS A 378 7.32 -4.05 8.90
N ASN A 379 6.66 -4.70 9.86
CA ASN A 379 5.60 -5.67 9.59
C ASN A 379 4.23 -5.28 10.13
N ILE A 380 4.12 -4.28 11.02
CA ILE A 380 2.86 -3.95 11.72
C ILE A 380 2.03 -2.86 10.99
N TYR A 381 2.62 -2.08 10.08
CA TYR A 381 1.94 -0.95 9.39
C TYR A 381 2.08 -0.91 7.85
N GLU A 382 2.64 -1.94 7.23
CA GLU A 382 3.73 -1.71 6.27
C GLU A 382 3.56 -2.23 4.83
N PHE A 383 2.38 -2.10 4.24
CA PHE A 383 2.28 -2.36 2.80
C PHE A 383 1.56 -1.28 2.00
N SER A 384 0.53 -0.63 2.56
CA SER A 384 -0.03 0.59 1.97
C SER A 384 1.05 1.69 1.93
N PHE A 385 1.29 2.28 0.76
CA PHE A 385 2.37 3.26 0.49
C PHE A 385 3.82 2.75 0.57
N GLY A 386 4.06 1.43 0.60
CA GLY A 386 5.40 0.87 0.84
C GLY A 386 6.48 1.27 -0.17
N MET A 387 6.25 1.04 -1.46
CA MET A 387 7.19 1.38 -2.53
C MET A 387 6.44 1.98 -3.73
N PRO A 388 6.87 3.15 -4.25
CA PRO A 388 6.27 3.69 -5.46
C PRO A 388 6.47 2.71 -6.62
N ILE A 389 5.43 2.49 -7.41
CA ILE A 389 5.49 1.76 -8.68
C ILE A 389 5.84 2.75 -9.76
N PHE A 390 6.93 2.49 -10.48
CA PHE A 390 7.46 3.41 -11.47
C PHE A 390 6.79 3.18 -12.83
N SER A 391 6.23 4.23 -13.41
CA SER A 391 5.53 4.17 -14.70
C SER A 391 6.08 5.22 -15.65
N VAL A 392 6.47 4.80 -16.85
CA VAL A 392 7.01 5.69 -17.88
C VAL A 392 6.21 5.54 -19.17
N GLU A 393 5.71 6.65 -19.69
CA GLU A 393 5.09 6.75 -21.01
C GLU A 393 5.98 7.55 -21.96
N ILE A 394 6.29 7.01 -23.13
CA ILE A 394 7.04 7.70 -24.19
C ILE A 394 6.12 7.96 -25.38
N TYR A 395 6.12 9.21 -25.86
CA TYR A 395 5.37 9.64 -27.05
C TYR A 395 6.34 9.73 -28.24
N ALA A 396 6.22 8.85 -29.22
CA ALA A 396 7.12 8.77 -30.38
C ALA A 396 6.53 9.45 -31.63
N LEU A 397 7.28 10.34 -32.30
CA LEU A 397 6.80 11.20 -33.42
C LEU A 397 7.06 10.62 -34.80
N GLU A 398 8.28 10.11 -35.02
CA GLU A 398 8.69 9.53 -36.28
C GLU A 398 9.04 8.08 -35.98
N ALA A 399 8.35 7.12 -36.62
CA ALA A 399 8.75 5.71 -36.62
C ALA A 399 8.58 4.88 -35.33
N GLY A 400 7.84 5.34 -34.32
CA GLY A 400 7.81 4.71 -33.00
C GLY A 400 7.44 3.23 -32.98
N ILE A 401 6.32 2.86 -33.60
CA ILE A 401 5.85 1.48 -33.76
C ILE A 401 5.63 1.27 -35.26
N LYS A 402 6.56 0.59 -35.92
CA LYS A 402 6.59 0.42 -37.38
C LYS A 402 6.34 -0.99 -37.87
N SER A 403 6.58 -1.98 -37.01
CA SER A 403 6.49 -3.40 -37.38
C SER A 403 5.22 -4.06 -36.85
N ALA A 404 4.92 -5.24 -37.38
CA ALA A 404 3.92 -6.16 -36.86
C ALA A 404 4.27 -6.71 -35.46
N THR A 405 5.52 -6.55 -34.99
CA THR A 405 5.98 -7.07 -33.70
C THR A 405 6.73 -6.03 -32.85
N ALA A 406 6.73 -6.24 -31.53
CA ALA A 406 7.49 -5.41 -30.59
C ALA A 406 8.99 -5.61 -30.78
N GLU A 407 9.41 -6.84 -31.03
CA GLU A 407 10.79 -7.26 -31.25
C GLU A 407 11.46 -6.47 -32.37
N ASP A 408 10.81 -6.36 -33.52
CA ASP A 408 11.30 -5.60 -34.65
C ASP A 408 11.40 -4.10 -34.34
N THR A 409 10.41 -3.57 -33.62
CA THR A 409 10.38 -2.17 -33.19
C THR A 409 11.59 -1.82 -32.32
N PHE A 410 11.92 -2.67 -31.34
CA PHE A 410 13.13 -2.48 -30.54
C PHE A 410 14.40 -2.75 -31.34
N ASN A 411 14.41 -3.72 -32.26
CA ASN A 411 15.56 -3.98 -33.12
C ASN A 411 16.02 -2.73 -33.87
N GLU A 412 15.07 -1.98 -34.41
CA GLU A 412 15.32 -0.77 -35.19
C GLU A 412 15.57 0.49 -34.33
N ASN A 413 15.21 0.48 -33.04
CA ASN A 413 15.27 1.66 -32.18
C ASN A 413 16.09 1.42 -30.88
N PHE A 414 17.37 1.78 -30.92
CA PHE A 414 18.29 1.70 -29.78
C PHE A 414 17.83 2.55 -28.58
N ASP A 415 17.34 3.76 -28.83
CA ASP A 415 16.92 4.68 -27.77
C ASP A 415 15.77 4.05 -26.96
N LEU A 416 14.77 3.48 -27.63
CA LEU A 416 13.66 2.75 -26.98
C LEU A 416 14.15 1.53 -26.20
N LYS A 417 15.12 0.78 -26.73
CA LYS A 417 15.72 -0.35 -26.00
C LYS A 417 16.29 0.09 -24.66
N ILE A 418 17.07 1.17 -24.65
CA ILE A 418 17.65 1.70 -23.42
C ILE A 418 16.56 2.15 -22.45
N PHE A 419 15.55 2.88 -22.92
CA PHE A 419 14.45 3.30 -22.05
C PHE A 419 13.67 2.12 -21.45
N PHE A 420 13.36 1.10 -22.25
CA PHE A 420 12.73 -0.12 -21.76
C PHE A 420 13.56 -0.80 -20.67
N LEU A 421 14.86 -1.01 -20.93
CA LEU A 421 15.74 -1.66 -19.96
C LEU A 421 15.90 -0.83 -18.68
N MET A 422 16.02 0.50 -18.79
CA MET A 422 16.12 1.38 -17.61
C MET A 422 14.86 1.35 -16.72
N VAL A 423 13.69 1.06 -17.29
CA VAL A 423 12.41 1.07 -16.57
C VAL A 423 12.03 -0.32 -16.05
N ILE A 424 12.19 -1.36 -16.86
CA ILE A 424 11.72 -2.72 -16.60
C ILE A 424 12.82 -3.60 -15.97
N PHE A 425 14.09 -3.32 -16.29
CA PHE A 425 15.27 -4.03 -15.78
C PHE A 425 16.34 -3.06 -15.25
N PRO A 426 15.99 -2.14 -14.31
CA PRO A 426 16.89 -1.09 -13.81
C PRO A 426 18.19 -1.63 -13.18
N GLU A 427 18.18 -2.87 -12.70
CA GLU A 427 19.34 -3.56 -12.14
C GLU A 427 20.49 -3.73 -13.15
N LEU A 428 20.19 -3.82 -14.45
CA LEU A 428 21.20 -3.89 -15.51
C LEU A 428 22.06 -2.62 -15.60
N PHE A 429 21.56 -1.52 -15.06
CA PHE A 429 22.24 -0.23 -15.00
C PHE A 429 22.68 0.14 -13.58
N GLY A 430 22.56 -0.75 -12.59
CA GLY A 430 22.87 -0.42 -11.20
C GLY A 430 21.90 0.60 -10.58
N MET A 431 20.67 0.66 -11.08
CA MET A 431 19.56 1.47 -10.52
C MET A 431 18.60 0.61 -9.68
N ASP A 432 19.09 -0.54 -9.18
CA ASP A 432 18.31 -1.52 -8.44
C ASP A 432 17.80 -0.97 -7.09
N LEU A 433 16.57 -1.32 -6.75
CA LEU A 433 15.93 -1.02 -5.47
C LEU A 433 16.20 -2.09 -4.42
N ALA A 434 16.70 -3.27 -4.77
CA ALA A 434 17.08 -4.29 -3.81
C ALA A 434 18.41 -3.94 -3.13
N THR A 435 19.37 -3.37 -3.86
CA THR A 435 20.70 -3.03 -3.30
C THR A 435 20.74 -1.69 -2.56
N GLY A 436 21.73 -1.51 -1.69
CA GLY A 436 22.00 -0.23 -1.03
C GLY A 436 22.84 0.76 -1.86
N ASN A 437 23.25 0.38 -3.06
CA ASN A 437 24.10 1.18 -3.94
C ASN A 437 23.30 1.63 -5.17
N PHE A 438 23.39 2.90 -5.51
CA PHE A 438 22.82 3.47 -6.73
C PHE A 438 23.95 3.97 -7.63
N ILE A 439 23.90 3.70 -8.93
CA ILE A 439 24.95 4.10 -9.88
C ILE A 439 25.12 5.63 -9.96
N GLU A 440 26.33 6.11 -10.20
CA GLU A 440 26.60 7.53 -10.50
C GLU A 440 26.17 7.89 -11.94
N TYR A 441 25.73 9.12 -12.17
CA TYR A 441 25.13 9.50 -13.46
C TYR A 441 26.12 9.39 -14.64
N ASP A 442 27.40 9.69 -14.45
CA ASP A 442 28.43 9.51 -15.48
C ASP A 442 28.68 8.03 -15.81
N GLN A 443 28.75 7.17 -14.80
CA GLN A 443 28.87 5.72 -14.93
C GLN A 443 27.67 5.12 -15.67
N LEU A 444 26.46 5.64 -15.44
CA LEU A 444 25.29 5.28 -16.24
C LEU A 444 25.50 5.62 -17.71
N LEU A 445 25.93 6.86 -18.02
CA LEU A 445 26.16 7.27 -19.40
C LEU A 445 27.23 6.42 -20.08
N ASP A 446 28.30 6.06 -19.36
CA ASP A 446 29.35 5.19 -19.88
C ASP A 446 28.85 3.76 -20.08
N THR A 447 28.00 3.26 -19.18
CA THR A 447 27.32 1.96 -19.34
C THR A 447 26.44 1.96 -20.58
N ILE A 448 25.60 3.00 -20.78
CA ILE A 448 24.75 3.14 -21.97
C ILE A 448 25.59 3.15 -23.25
N LYS A 449 26.70 3.90 -23.29
CA LYS A 449 27.62 3.94 -24.44
C LYS A 449 28.30 2.60 -24.69
N ALA A 450 28.69 1.89 -23.64
CA ALA A 450 29.36 0.60 -23.71
C ALA A 450 28.42 -0.56 -24.03
N THR A 451 27.11 -0.37 -23.87
CA THR A 451 26.09 -1.39 -24.11
C THR A 451 26.00 -1.72 -25.60
N ASN A 452 26.77 -2.70 -26.06
CA ASN A 452 26.71 -3.19 -27.43
C ASN A 452 25.73 -4.37 -27.55
N ILE A 453 24.46 -4.04 -27.81
CA ILE A 453 23.34 -5.01 -27.90
C ILE A 453 23.39 -5.85 -29.20
N ASN A 454 24.32 -5.56 -30.11
CA ASN A 454 24.42 -6.23 -31.42
C ASN A 454 25.06 -7.63 -31.36
N ASN A 455 25.45 -8.12 -30.18
CA ASN A 455 25.89 -9.50 -30.02
C ASN A 455 24.68 -10.46 -30.05
N ARG A 456 24.69 -11.45 -30.96
CA ARG A 456 23.59 -12.40 -31.17
C ARG A 456 23.05 -13.05 -29.89
N LYS A 457 23.90 -13.37 -28.91
CA LYS A 457 23.45 -13.95 -27.62
C LYS A 457 22.72 -12.91 -26.75
N VAL A 458 23.20 -11.68 -26.74
CA VAL A 458 22.58 -10.55 -26.02
C VAL A 458 21.25 -10.19 -26.66
N THR A 459 21.17 -10.21 -28.00
CA THR A 459 19.92 -9.98 -28.73
C THR A 459 18.87 -11.04 -28.41
N LEU A 460 19.22 -12.33 -28.37
CA LEU A 460 18.28 -13.40 -28.01
C LEU A 460 17.74 -13.23 -26.57
N SER A 461 18.64 -13.00 -25.60
CA SER A 461 18.26 -12.72 -24.21
C SER A 461 17.32 -11.52 -24.08
N PHE A 462 17.59 -10.45 -24.83
CA PHE A 462 16.76 -9.27 -24.88
C PHE A 462 15.35 -9.54 -25.47
N MET A 463 15.24 -10.41 -26.49
CA MET A 463 13.94 -10.81 -27.03
C MET A 463 13.12 -11.65 -26.06
N ASP A 464 13.78 -12.52 -25.30
CA ASP A 464 13.11 -13.28 -24.25
C ASP A 464 12.58 -12.34 -23.15
N MET A 465 13.35 -11.31 -22.79
CA MET A 465 12.91 -10.25 -21.85
C MET A 465 11.68 -9.49 -22.35
N ILE A 466 11.65 -9.10 -23.63
CA ILE A 466 10.48 -8.46 -24.25
C ILE A 466 9.26 -9.37 -24.16
N ASN A 467 9.39 -10.64 -24.58
CA ASN A 467 8.25 -11.55 -24.62
C ASN A 467 7.73 -11.93 -23.23
N LYS A 468 8.62 -12.01 -22.24
CA LYS A 468 8.21 -12.23 -20.84
C LYS A 468 7.41 -11.04 -20.28
N THR A 469 7.73 -9.81 -20.67
CA THR A 469 7.19 -8.58 -20.06
C THR A 469 6.07 -7.90 -20.87
N LYS A 470 5.95 -8.21 -22.16
CA LYS A 470 4.93 -7.66 -23.07
C LYS A 470 3.50 -7.98 -22.60
N CYS A 471 2.69 -6.93 -22.43
CA CYS A 471 1.26 -7.03 -22.14
C CYS A 471 0.44 -6.95 -23.41
N GLU A 472 0.45 -5.78 -24.05
CA GLU A 472 -0.37 -5.47 -25.22
C GLU A 472 0.51 -4.81 -26.29
N PHE A 473 0.21 -5.14 -27.55
CA PHE A 473 0.90 -4.58 -28.70
C PHE A 473 -0.10 -4.33 -29.84
N ASN A 474 -0.15 -3.09 -30.33
CA ASN A 474 -0.84 -2.71 -31.55
C ASN A 474 -0.12 -1.54 -32.22
N TYR A 475 -0.72 -0.99 -33.27
CA TYR A 475 -0.13 0.10 -34.06
C TYR A 475 0.01 1.44 -33.30
N ASP A 476 -0.86 1.66 -32.31
CA ASP A 476 -0.94 2.91 -31.56
C ASP A 476 -0.10 2.89 -30.27
N TYR A 477 0.07 1.72 -29.66
CA TYR A 477 0.89 1.57 -28.47
C TYR A 477 1.46 0.16 -28.26
N MET A 478 2.53 0.12 -27.47
CA MET A 478 3.07 -1.10 -26.89
C MET A 478 3.30 -0.91 -25.39
N SER A 479 3.07 -1.96 -24.61
CA SER A 479 3.08 -1.89 -23.16
C SER A 479 3.76 -3.10 -22.52
N PHE A 480 4.44 -2.84 -21.40
CA PHE A 480 5.26 -3.81 -20.69
C PHE A 480 5.11 -3.64 -19.19
N VAL A 481 5.13 -4.77 -18.47
CA VAL A 481 5.18 -4.83 -17.00
C VAL A 481 6.40 -5.63 -16.57
N GLY A 482 7.13 -5.11 -15.59
CA GLY A 482 8.30 -5.77 -15.02
C GLY A 482 7.98 -6.71 -13.86
N ASP A 483 8.93 -7.61 -13.56
CA ASP A 483 8.84 -8.52 -12.43
C ASP A 483 8.84 -7.76 -11.08
N GLU A 484 9.65 -6.68 -11.00
CA GLU A 484 9.41 -5.62 -10.01
C GLU A 484 8.33 -4.68 -10.54
N PRO A 485 7.35 -4.27 -9.70
CA PRO A 485 6.20 -3.51 -10.16
C PRO A 485 6.66 -2.19 -10.81
N SER A 486 6.59 -2.21 -12.14
CA SER A 486 7.04 -1.16 -13.04
C SER A 486 6.26 -1.27 -14.35
N MET A 487 6.08 -0.15 -15.04
CA MET A 487 5.28 -0.07 -16.26
C MET A 487 5.97 0.79 -17.29
N PHE A 488 6.04 0.28 -18.51
CA PHE A 488 6.59 1.02 -19.65
C PHE A 488 5.59 1.01 -20.79
N ILE A 489 5.20 2.18 -21.26
CA ILE A 489 4.25 2.35 -22.36
C ILE A 489 4.90 3.22 -23.43
N VAL A 490 4.88 2.77 -24.68
CA VAL A 490 5.26 3.58 -25.82
C VAL A 490 4.02 3.84 -26.66
N LYS A 491 3.71 5.12 -26.89
CA LYS A 491 2.58 5.60 -27.67
C LYS A 491 3.07 6.22 -28.97
N ASN A 492 2.41 5.88 -30.06
CA ASN A 492 2.67 6.45 -31.37
C ASN A 492 1.90 7.78 -31.49
N ASP A 493 2.61 8.91 -31.54
CA ASP A 493 2.03 10.26 -31.58
C ASP A 493 2.24 10.90 -32.97
N THR A 494 1.78 10.22 -34.01
CA THR A 494 1.88 10.70 -35.40
C THR A 494 0.65 11.52 -35.83
N LYS A 495 0.80 12.42 -36.81
CA LYS A 495 -0.34 13.16 -37.41
C LYS A 495 -1.44 12.24 -37.98
N ILE A 496 -1.08 11.02 -38.40
CA ILE A 496 -2.01 10.00 -38.93
C ILE A 496 -2.88 9.43 -37.80
N SER A 497 -2.32 9.23 -36.60
CA SER A 497 -3.07 8.88 -35.39
C SER A 497 -4.08 9.98 -35.03
N LYS A 498 -3.71 11.26 -35.18
CA LYS A 498 -4.59 12.42 -34.94
C LYS A 498 -5.69 12.62 -35.99
N SER A 499 -5.54 12.11 -37.21
CA SER A 499 -6.54 12.27 -38.28
C SER A 499 -7.53 11.09 -38.38
N LYS A 500 -7.12 9.87 -37.98
CA LYS A 500 -8.04 8.73 -37.83
C LYS A 500 -8.96 8.86 -36.62
N LEU A 501 -8.64 9.77 -35.70
CA LEU A 501 -9.46 10.19 -34.56
C LEU A 501 -10.81 10.86 -34.94
N PHE A 502 -11.04 11.19 -36.20
CA PHE A 502 -12.25 11.88 -36.66
C PHE A 502 -13.03 11.16 -37.77
N THR A 503 -12.72 9.89 -38.04
CA THR A 503 -13.53 9.04 -38.91
C THR A 503 -14.23 8.00 -38.07
N ASN A 504 -15.57 7.99 -38.12
CA ASN A 504 -16.44 7.02 -37.47
C ASN A 504 -15.89 5.59 -37.61
N ASP A 505 -15.94 4.86 -36.49
CA ASP A 505 -15.52 3.47 -36.23
C ASP A 505 -14.13 3.30 -35.58
N ASP A 506 -14.21 3.14 -34.24
CA ASP A 506 -13.32 2.45 -33.29
C ASP A 506 -11.85 2.87 -33.06
N TYR A 507 -11.63 3.21 -31.77
CA TYR A 507 -10.42 3.01 -30.97
C TYR A 507 -9.31 4.08 -31.01
N VAL A 508 -9.40 5.03 -30.07
CA VAL A 508 -8.22 5.61 -29.40
C VAL A 508 -8.38 5.36 -27.91
N PRO A 509 -7.40 4.74 -27.22
CA PRO A 509 -7.53 4.45 -25.80
C PRO A 509 -7.24 5.73 -24.98
N THR A 510 -8.19 6.65 -24.95
CA THR A 510 -8.39 7.51 -23.78
C THR A 510 -8.67 6.59 -22.61
N GLY A 511 -7.68 6.32 -21.75
CA GLY A 511 -7.83 5.36 -20.64
C GLY A 511 -6.71 4.30 -20.51
N LEU A 512 -5.72 4.25 -21.40
CA LEU A 512 -4.70 3.18 -21.34
C LEU A 512 -3.96 3.17 -20.00
N TYR A 513 -3.45 4.33 -19.57
CA TYR A 513 -2.71 4.40 -18.30
C TYR A 513 -3.61 4.04 -17.12
N GLU A 514 -4.86 4.48 -17.16
CA GLU A 514 -5.86 4.28 -16.14
C GLU A 514 -6.13 2.77 -15.96
N ASN A 515 -6.19 2.00 -17.06
CA ASN A 515 -6.30 0.53 -17.00
C ASN A 515 -5.13 -0.11 -16.25
N TYR A 516 -3.90 0.36 -16.51
CA TYR A 516 -2.69 -0.09 -15.82
C TYR A 516 -2.66 0.31 -14.35
N LEU A 517 -3.08 1.54 -14.02
CA LEU A 517 -3.24 2.01 -12.64
C LEU A 517 -4.19 1.10 -11.86
N TRP A 518 -5.39 0.84 -12.41
CA TRP A 518 -6.38 -0.03 -11.78
C TRP A 518 -5.91 -1.49 -11.66
N ALA A 519 -5.18 -2.01 -12.65
CA ALA A 519 -4.57 -3.33 -12.57
C ALA A 519 -3.53 -3.43 -11.44
N GLN A 520 -2.68 -2.41 -11.27
CA GLN A 520 -1.73 -2.37 -10.16
C GLN A 520 -2.43 -2.26 -8.81
N ILE A 521 -3.46 -1.41 -8.68
CA ILE A 521 -4.27 -1.33 -7.45
C ILE A 521 -4.88 -2.70 -7.10
N PHE A 522 -5.43 -3.40 -8.09
CA PHE A 522 -6.01 -4.73 -7.92
C PHE A 522 -5.01 -5.77 -7.42
N ILE A 523 -3.85 -5.88 -8.07
CA ILE A 523 -2.83 -6.88 -7.71
C ILE A 523 -2.20 -6.57 -6.35
N GLN A 524 -1.85 -5.31 -6.11
CA GLN A 524 -1.09 -4.92 -4.92
C GLN A 524 -1.93 -5.03 -3.65
N SER A 525 -3.20 -4.62 -3.69
CA SER A 525 -4.13 -4.81 -2.55
C SER A 525 -4.24 -6.29 -2.14
N ARG A 526 -4.36 -7.21 -3.11
CA ARG A 526 -4.45 -8.66 -2.88
C ARG A 526 -3.14 -9.25 -2.36
N LEU A 527 -2.02 -8.85 -2.95
CA LEU A 527 -0.69 -9.25 -2.48
C LEU A 527 -0.52 -8.86 -1.02
N TRP A 528 -0.79 -7.61 -0.68
CA TRP A 528 -0.62 -7.09 0.68
C TRP A 528 -1.57 -7.72 1.68
N LYS A 529 -2.83 -7.93 1.31
CA LYS A 529 -3.79 -8.67 2.14
C LYS A 529 -3.32 -10.11 2.40
N SER A 530 -2.81 -10.78 1.38
CA SER A 530 -2.26 -12.15 1.51
C SER A 530 -1.08 -12.17 2.47
N VAL A 531 -0.14 -11.22 2.33
CA VAL A 531 1.03 -11.13 3.22
C VAL A 531 0.61 -10.77 4.65
N SER A 532 -0.38 -9.90 4.84
CA SER A 532 -0.96 -9.61 6.15
C SER A 532 -1.55 -10.86 6.80
N VAL A 533 -2.32 -11.66 6.05
CA VAL A 533 -2.86 -12.94 6.54
C VAL A 533 -1.74 -13.92 6.90
N GLU A 534 -0.70 -14.03 6.08
CA GLU A 534 0.45 -14.90 6.36
C GLU A 534 1.17 -14.48 7.65
N LYS A 535 1.43 -13.18 7.82
CA LYS A 535 2.06 -12.63 9.01
C LYS A 535 1.24 -12.91 10.26
N ASP A 536 -0.04 -12.57 10.23
CA ASP A 536 -0.97 -12.82 11.33
C ASP A 536 -0.98 -14.30 11.71
N PHE A 537 -1.04 -15.20 10.72
CA PHE A 537 -0.97 -16.64 10.94
C PHE A 537 0.38 -17.11 11.51
N ALA A 538 1.50 -16.51 11.08
CA ALA A 538 2.83 -16.82 11.59
C ALA A 538 3.00 -16.37 13.06
N TYR A 539 2.56 -15.17 13.41
CA TYR A 539 2.65 -14.64 14.78
C TYR A 539 1.77 -15.41 15.77
N ASP A 540 0.59 -15.84 15.34
CA ASP A 540 -0.38 -16.50 16.22
C ASP A 540 -0.19 -18.03 16.33
N CYS A 541 1.01 -18.53 15.99
CA CYS A 541 1.41 -19.93 16.18
C CYS A 541 1.21 -20.47 17.61
N ALA A 542 0.94 -19.59 18.60
CA ALA A 542 0.68 -19.93 19.99
C ALA A 542 -0.81 -20.20 20.32
N ASN A 543 -1.77 -19.65 19.58
CA ASN A 543 -3.20 -19.68 19.93
C ASN A 543 -4.01 -20.53 18.93
N ASN A 544 -4.09 -21.84 19.21
CA ASN A 544 -4.82 -22.84 18.41
C ASN A 544 -6.37 -22.67 18.43
N HIS A 545 -6.89 -21.56 17.90
CA HIS A 545 -8.34 -21.31 17.77
C HIS A 545 -8.84 -21.65 16.36
N ALA A 546 -9.71 -22.66 16.26
CA ALA A 546 -10.30 -23.09 14.98
C ALA A 546 -11.11 -21.96 14.30
N THR A 547 -11.79 -21.11 15.08
CA THR A 547 -12.51 -19.94 14.56
C THR A 547 -11.56 -18.95 13.88
N TYR A 548 -10.36 -18.76 14.43
CA TYR A 548 -9.36 -17.88 13.86
C TYR A 548 -8.86 -18.41 12.51
N HIS A 549 -8.48 -19.69 12.44
CA HIS A 549 -8.08 -20.32 11.17
C HIS A 549 -9.20 -20.24 10.11
N LYS A 550 -10.45 -20.53 10.49
CA LYS A 550 -11.61 -20.40 9.60
C LYS A 550 -11.77 -18.97 9.06
N ASN A 551 -11.60 -17.96 9.92
CA ASN A 551 -11.67 -16.56 9.50
C ASN A 551 -10.54 -16.20 8.52
N LYS A 552 -9.31 -16.72 8.72
CA LYS A 552 -8.19 -16.49 7.81
C LYS A 552 -8.37 -17.22 6.48
N ILE A 553 -8.87 -18.46 6.49
CA ILE A 553 -9.22 -19.21 5.27
C ILE A 553 -10.27 -18.44 4.48
N LYS A 554 -11.35 -17.98 5.15
CA LYS A 554 -12.38 -17.17 4.52
C LYS A 554 -11.80 -15.90 3.88
N LYS A 555 -10.94 -15.16 4.60
CA LYS A 555 -10.25 -13.99 4.04
C LYS A 555 -9.44 -14.31 2.76
N LEU A 556 -8.81 -15.48 2.66
CA LEU A 556 -8.08 -15.89 1.46
C LEU A 556 -9.02 -16.36 0.34
N GLU A 557 -10.11 -17.03 0.69
CA GLU A 557 -11.16 -17.42 -0.25
C GLU A 557 -11.81 -16.19 -0.88
N ASP A 558 -12.14 -15.18 -0.09
CA ASP A 558 -12.71 -13.90 -0.55
C ASP A 558 -11.77 -13.20 -1.56
N LEU A 559 -10.44 -13.32 -1.42
CA LEU A 559 -9.48 -12.80 -2.43
C LEU A 559 -9.46 -13.62 -3.73
N SER A 560 -9.85 -14.90 -3.66
CA SER A 560 -9.82 -15.85 -4.78
C SER A 560 -11.08 -15.87 -5.64
N PHE A 561 -12.18 -15.26 -5.21
CA PHE A 561 -13.43 -15.23 -5.98
C PHE A 561 -13.39 -14.23 -7.16
N SER A 562 -12.57 -13.18 -7.06
CA SER A 562 -12.47 -12.09 -8.05
C SER A 562 -11.71 -12.39 -9.35
N TRP A 563 -11.21 -13.62 -9.59
CA TRP A 563 -10.35 -13.89 -10.76
C TRP A 563 -11.12 -14.14 -12.07
N TYR A 564 -12.45 -14.22 -12.05
CA TYR A 564 -13.25 -14.72 -13.17
C TYR A 564 -14.32 -13.77 -13.75
N ASP A 565 -14.52 -12.56 -13.21
CA ASP A 565 -15.45 -11.52 -13.72
C ASP A 565 -14.74 -10.15 -13.93
N ASP A 566 -15.42 -9.18 -14.58
CA ASP A 566 -14.87 -7.85 -14.93
C ASP A 566 -14.24 -7.14 -13.71
N TYR A 567 -12.91 -7.07 -13.65
CA TYR A 567 -12.18 -6.46 -12.52
C TYR A 567 -12.56 -4.98 -12.36
N TYR A 568 -13.18 -4.62 -11.23
CA TYR A 568 -13.76 -3.30 -10.99
C TYR A 568 -14.71 -2.83 -12.12
N GLY A 569 -15.39 -3.76 -12.80
CA GLY A 569 -16.24 -3.49 -13.96
C GLY A 569 -15.50 -3.17 -15.25
N MET A 570 -14.19 -3.40 -15.30
CA MET A 570 -13.35 -3.13 -16.48
C MET A 570 -12.86 -4.42 -17.12
N SER A 571 -13.54 -4.82 -18.19
CA SER A 571 -13.07 -5.95 -19.02
C SER A 571 -11.65 -5.74 -19.57
N GLN A 572 -11.25 -4.49 -19.81
CA GLN A 572 -9.97 -4.12 -20.42
C GLN A 572 -8.77 -4.35 -19.51
N ILE A 573 -8.93 -4.40 -18.19
CA ILE A 573 -7.79 -4.61 -17.28
C ILE A 573 -7.44 -6.09 -17.10
N LYS A 574 -8.32 -7.00 -17.52
CA LYS A 574 -8.14 -8.45 -17.35
C LYS A 574 -6.86 -9.01 -17.99
N PRO A 575 -6.50 -8.65 -19.24
CA PRO A 575 -5.23 -9.09 -19.83
C PRO A 575 -4.02 -8.60 -19.03
N ILE A 576 -4.08 -7.35 -18.54
CA ILE A 576 -3.00 -6.74 -17.75
C ILE A 576 -2.83 -7.46 -16.41
N VAL A 577 -3.93 -7.66 -15.67
CA VAL A 577 -3.94 -8.38 -14.39
C VAL A 577 -3.41 -9.81 -14.55
N THR A 578 -3.85 -10.52 -15.60
CA THR A 578 -3.38 -11.88 -15.90
C THR A 578 -1.86 -11.89 -16.13
N LYS A 579 -1.34 -10.92 -16.90
CA LYS A 579 0.09 -10.83 -17.17
C LYS A 579 0.92 -10.55 -15.92
N ILE A 580 0.45 -9.66 -15.05
CA ILE A 580 1.11 -9.38 -13.77
C ILE A 580 1.10 -10.64 -12.88
N ASP A 581 -0.04 -11.33 -12.77
CA ASP A 581 -0.15 -12.58 -11.99
C ASP A 581 0.77 -13.70 -12.51
N GLU A 582 0.95 -13.84 -13.83
CA GLU A 582 1.90 -14.79 -14.41
C GLU A 582 3.35 -14.54 -13.97
N GLN A 583 3.74 -13.27 -13.79
CA GLN A 583 5.08 -12.90 -13.35
C GLN A 583 5.29 -13.15 -11.85
N ILE A 584 4.34 -12.72 -11.01
CA ILE A 584 4.48 -12.78 -9.55
C ILE A 584 3.91 -14.07 -8.91
N ASN A 585 3.14 -14.86 -9.65
CA ASN A 585 2.42 -16.06 -9.19
C ASN A 585 1.54 -15.81 -7.94
N LEU A 586 0.82 -14.69 -7.89
CA LEU A 586 0.00 -14.28 -6.73
C LEU A 586 -1.09 -15.32 -6.43
N ARG A 587 -1.83 -15.77 -7.45
CA ARG A 587 -2.89 -16.76 -7.30
C ARG A 587 -2.40 -18.06 -6.66
N LYS A 588 -1.27 -18.59 -7.14
CA LYS A 588 -0.66 -19.81 -6.58
C LYS A 588 -0.18 -19.59 -5.14
N SER A 589 0.32 -18.40 -4.84
CA SER A 589 0.82 -18.05 -3.51
C SER A 589 -0.34 -17.99 -2.49
N ILE A 590 -1.46 -17.37 -2.85
CA ILE A 590 -2.69 -17.33 -2.02
C ILE A 590 -3.20 -18.75 -1.75
N GLU A 591 -3.29 -19.60 -2.78
CA GLU A 591 -3.79 -20.97 -2.63
C GLU A 591 -2.85 -21.84 -1.78
N SER A 592 -1.53 -21.69 -1.95
CA SER A 592 -0.53 -22.36 -1.12
C SER A 592 -0.66 -21.97 0.35
N LEU A 593 -0.84 -20.67 0.64
CA LEU A 593 -1.06 -20.18 2.00
C LEU A 593 -2.36 -20.73 2.59
N ARG A 594 -3.46 -20.74 1.81
CA ARG A 594 -4.74 -21.31 2.23
C ARG A 594 -4.60 -22.78 2.61
N MET A 595 -3.97 -23.59 1.76
CA MET A 595 -3.73 -25.01 2.03
C MET A 595 -2.86 -25.23 3.27
N LYS A 596 -1.84 -24.39 3.48
CA LYS A 596 -1.00 -24.42 4.69
C LYS A 596 -1.81 -24.14 5.97
N ILE A 597 -2.76 -23.20 5.94
CA ILE A 597 -3.65 -22.92 7.08
C ILE A 597 -4.61 -24.09 7.32
N ILE A 598 -5.21 -24.65 6.27
CA ILE A 598 -6.12 -25.81 6.36
C ILE A 598 -5.42 -27.01 7.01
N GLN A 599 -4.22 -27.37 6.54
CA GLN A 599 -3.45 -28.48 7.11
C GLN A 599 -3.16 -28.28 8.59
N ARG A 600 -2.85 -27.04 9.01
CA ARG A 600 -2.60 -26.74 10.43
C ARG A 600 -3.88 -26.78 11.27
N ASP A 601 -5.02 -26.36 10.73
CA ASP A 601 -6.32 -26.49 11.40
C ASP A 601 -6.70 -27.96 11.63
N GLU A 602 -6.48 -28.82 10.62
CA GLU A 602 -6.70 -30.27 10.75
C GLU A 602 -5.80 -30.92 11.79
N LEU A 603 -4.51 -30.57 11.82
CA LEU A 603 -3.58 -31.04 12.86
C LEU A 603 -4.03 -30.60 14.26
N SER A 604 -4.47 -29.34 14.41
CA SER A 604 -4.97 -28.82 15.68
C SER A 604 -6.22 -29.54 16.17
N LYS A 605 -7.15 -29.89 15.27
CA LYS A 605 -8.34 -30.69 15.60
C LYS A 605 -7.95 -32.08 16.10
N LYS A 606 -7.04 -32.77 15.40
CA LYS A 606 -6.53 -34.09 15.81
C LYS A 606 -5.86 -34.06 17.19
N ASP A 607 -5.11 -33.00 17.49
CA ASP A 607 -4.47 -32.87 18.81
C ASP A 607 -5.48 -32.56 19.93
N LYS A 608 -6.54 -31.79 19.66
CA LYS A 608 -7.64 -31.59 20.61
C LYS A 608 -8.40 -32.90 20.86
N GLU A 609 -8.72 -33.66 19.82
CA GLU A 609 -9.35 -34.97 19.95
C GLU A 609 -8.51 -35.91 20.81
N ARG A 610 -7.19 -35.99 20.58
CA ARG A 610 -6.26 -36.75 21.43
C ARG A 610 -6.29 -36.30 22.88
N GLY A 611 -6.33 -34.99 23.13
CA GLY A 611 -6.46 -34.42 24.48
C GLY A 611 -7.79 -34.77 25.16
N THR A 612 -8.90 -34.71 24.44
CA THR A 612 -10.23 -35.08 24.95
C THR A 612 -10.32 -36.58 25.23
N VAL A 613 -9.79 -37.43 24.36
CA VAL A 613 -9.70 -38.89 24.58
C VAL A 613 -8.85 -39.19 25.82
N LEU A 614 -7.71 -38.51 25.98
CA LEU A 614 -6.87 -38.64 27.16
C LEU A 614 -7.62 -38.22 28.43
N PHE A 615 -8.36 -37.10 28.40
CA PHE A 615 -9.16 -36.65 29.52
C PHE A 615 -10.30 -37.63 29.85
N ALA A 616 -10.99 -38.15 28.84
CA ALA A 616 -12.01 -39.19 29.01
C ALA A 616 -11.43 -40.45 29.67
N TYR A 617 -10.21 -40.85 29.29
CA TYR A 617 -9.50 -41.96 29.94
C TYR A 617 -9.19 -41.67 31.42
N ILE A 618 -8.77 -40.45 31.75
CA ILE A 618 -8.54 -40.03 33.15
C ILE A 618 -9.84 -40.09 33.95
N VAL A 619 -10.94 -39.54 33.42
CA VAL A 619 -12.26 -39.56 34.09
C VAL A 619 -12.78 -40.99 34.25
N ALA A 620 -12.67 -41.84 33.23
CA ALA A 620 -13.04 -43.25 33.32
C ALA A 620 -12.22 -44.00 34.39
N THR A 621 -10.92 -43.69 34.50
CA THR A 621 -10.04 -44.25 35.53
C THR A 621 -10.47 -43.80 36.93
N LEU A 622 -10.84 -42.53 37.12
CA LEU A 622 -11.36 -42.01 38.38
C LEU A 622 -12.70 -42.64 38.77
N ILE A 623 -13.61 -42.84 37.83
CA ILE A 623 -14.88 -43.55 38.07
C ILE A 623 -14.62 -45.01 38.45
N GLY A 624 -13.70 -45.68 37.76
CA GLY A 624 -13.24 -47.03 38.10
C GLY A 624 -12.67 -47.11 39.52
N PHE A 625 -11.89 -46.11 39.93
CA PHE A 625 -11.36 -45.98 41.29
C PHE A 625 -12.46 -45.86 42.34
N ILE A 626 -13.45 -44.97 42.13
CA ILE A 626 -14.58 -44.79 43.04
C ILE A 626 -15.39 -46.08 43.17
N ASN A 627 -15.66 -46.76 42.06
CA ASN A 627 -16.40 -48.02 42.07
C ASN A 627 -15.63 -49.16 42.77
N PHE A 628 -14.32 -49.25 42.58
CA PHE A 628 -13.49 -50.24 43.26
C PHE A 628 -13.48 -50.04 44.78
N PHE A 629 -13.31 -48.79 45.24
CA PHE A 629 -13.40 -48.46 46.66
C PHE A 629 -14.81 -48.72 47.21
N GLY A 630 -15.84 -48.32 46.48
CA GLY A 630 -17.23 -48.62 46.82
C GLY A 630 -17.45 -50.12 47.03
N MET A 631 -16.95 -50.96 46.12
CA MET A 631 -17.05 -52.42 46.23
C MET A 631 -16.28 -52.98 47.42
N ILE A 632 -15.03 -52.54 47.67
CA ILE A 632 -14.24 -52.96 48.83
C ILE A 632 -14.93 -52.61 50.15
N PHE A 633 -15.43 -51.37 50.27
CA PHE A 633 -16.14 -50.94 51.48
C PHE A 633 -17.48 -51.65 51.66
N THR A 634 -18.17 -51.99 50.57
CA THR A 634 -19.41 -52.78 50.61
C THR A 634 -19.15 -54.23 51.03
N ILE A 635 -18.09 -54.87 50.52
CA ILE A 635 -17.69 -56.22 50.92
C ILE A 635 -17.25 -56.26 52.40
N LEU A 636 -16.55 -55.22 52.87
CA LEU A 636 -16.17 -55.07 54.28
C LEU A 636 -17.38 -54.88 55.21
N THR A 637 -18.44 -54.22 54.75
CA THR A 637 -19.66 -53.99 55.55
C THR A 637 -20.61 -55.18 55.59
N VAL A 638 -20.57 -56.08 54.61
CA VAL A 638 -21.49 -57.24 54.54
C VAL A 638 -20.98 -58.47 55.33
N LYS A 639 -19.70 -58.53 55.75
CA LYS A 639 -19.16 -59.74 56.40
C LYS A 639 -19.40 -59.88 57.91
N ASN A 640 -19.55 -58.79 58.67
CA ASN A 640 -20.15 -58.70 60.02
C ASN A 640 -19.70 -57.38 60.67
N PRO A 641 -20.61 -56.51 61.14
CA PRO A 641 -20.23 -55.25 61.82
C PRO A 641 -19.58 -55.44 63.20
N ALA A 642 -19.60 -56.66 63.75
CA ALA A 642 -18.96 -57.02 65.02
C ALA A 642 -17.52 -57.55 64.86
N ASP A 643 -17.11 -57.94 63.65
CA ASP A 643 -15.72 -58.26 63.35
C ASP A 643 -15.03 -56.95 62.95
N GLY A 644 -14.43 -56.28 63.92
CA GLY A 644 -13.60 -55.09 63.68
C GLY A 644 -12.39 -55.38 62.79
N LEU A 645 -11.34 -54.56 62.89
CA LEU A 645 -10.07 -54.71 62.16
C LEU A 645 -9.41 -56.08 62.41
N THR A 646 -9.83 -57.13 61.70
CA THR A 646 -9.16 -58.42 61.70
C THR A 646 -7.86 -58.31 60.91
N PRO A 647 -6.81 -59.07 61.27
CA PRO A 647 -5.52 -59.03 60.56
C PRO A 647 -5.65 -59.22 59.05
N LEU A 648 -6.61 -60.05 58.60
CA LEU A 648 -6.87 -60.31 57.20
C LEU A 648 -7.48 -59.08 56.47
N ASN A 649 -8.42 -58.38 57.12
CA ASN A 649 -9.01 -57.15 56.59
C ASN A 649 -7.97 -56.02 56.53
N ILE A 650 -7.08 -55.93 57.53
CA ILE A 650 -5.94 -54.99 57.51
C ILE A 650 -5.03 -55.26 56.32
N VAL A 651 -4.73 -56.53 56.02
CA VAL A 651 -3.90 -56.90 54.86
C VAL A 651 -4.58 -56.49 53.54
N PHE A 652 -5.88 -56.76 53.38
CA PHE A 652 -6.61 -56.33 52.17
C PHE A 652 -6.69 -54.80 52.04
N ILE A 653 -6.90 -54.08 53.14
CA ILE A 653 -6.90 -52.61 53.15
C ILE A 653 -5.50 -52.07 52.83
N CYS A 654 -4.43 -52.67 53.37
CA CYS A 654 -3.06 -52.29 53.08
C CYS A 654 -2.72 -52.52 51.60
N ILE A 655 -3.04 -53.69 51.04
CA ILE A 655 -2.81 -53.99 49.62
C ILE A 655 -3.61 -53.01 48.76
N GLY A 656 -4.89 -52.81 49.06
CA GLY A 656 -5.75 -51.84 48.36
C GLY A 656 -5.21 -50.41 48.43
N SER A 657 -4.68 -50.00 49.60
CA SER A 657 -4.10 -48.67 49.82
C SER A 657 -2.76 -48.49 49.07
N VAL A 658 -1.94 -49.54 48.98
CA VAL A 658 -0.69 -49.54 48.20
C VAL A 658 -0.98 -49.43 46.70
N PHE A 659 -1.95 -50.20 46.19
CA PHE A 659 -2.39 -50.07 44.80
C PHE A 659 -2.99 -48.68 44.51
N ALA A 660 -3.79 -48.15 45.45
CA ALA A 660 -4.34 -46.79 45.34
C ALA A 660 -3.25 -45.72 45.36
N SER A 661 -2.20 -45.89 46.16
CA SER A 661 -1.05 -44.99 46.22
C SER A 661 -0.24 -45.02 44.92
N PHE A 662 0.02 -46.20 44.34
CA PHE A 662 0.66 -46.33 43.03
C PHE A 662 -0.16 -45.68 41.91
N LEU A 663 -1.48 -45.88 41.91
CA LEU A 663 -2.39 -45.23 40.95
C LEU A 663 -2.46 -43.71 41.15
N PHE A 664 -2.46 -43.22 42.40
CA PHE A 664 -2.39 -41.80 42.71
C PHE A 664 -1.07 -41.19 42.22
N PHE A 665 0.05 -41.90 42.37
CA PHE A 665 1.34 -41.49 41.82
C PHE A 665 1.33 -41.40 40.30
N ILE A 666 0.69 -42.35 39.61
CA ILE A 666 0.47 -42.30 38.16
C ILE A 666 -0.36 -41.05 37.81
N LEU A 667 -1.47 -40.80 38.51
CA LEU A 667 -2.33 -39.62 38.32
C LEU A 667 -1.58 -38.30 38.53
N VAL A 668 -0.79 -38.17 39.61
CA VAL A 668 0.03 -36.99 39.91
C VAL A 668 1.13 -36.80 38.87
N PHE A 669 1.81 -37.89 38.47
CA PHE A 669 2.84 -37.85 37.44
C PHE A 669 2.28 -37.37 36.10
N PHE A 670 1.12 -37.89 35.67
CA PHE A 670 0.43 -37.46 34.45
C PHE A 670 -0.11 -36.03 34.58
N GLY A 671 -0.69 -35.65 35.72
CA GLY A 671 -1.15 -34.29 36.00
C GLY A 671 -0.01 -33.28 35.89
N ILE A 672 1.15 -33.56 36.48
CA ILE A 672 2.34 -32.70 36.37
C ILE A 672 2.84 -32.62 34.93
N LYS A 673 2.82 -33.74 34.16
CA LYS A 673 3.29 -33.77 32.77
C LYS A 673 2.35 -33.06 31.79
N VAL A 674 1.03 -33.06 32.04
CA VAL A 674 0.01 -32.34 31.26
C VAL A 674 -0.06 -30.85 31.64
N ILE A 675 0.15 -30.50 32.91
CA ILE A 675 0.10 -29.12 33.40
C ILE A 675 1.42 -28.35 33.13
N LYS A 676 2.59 -29.01 33.13
CA LYS A 676 3.88 -28.37 32.83
C LYS A 676 3.95 -27.64 31.46
N PRO A 677 3.46 -28.19 30.34
CA PRO A 677 3.45 -27.46 29.07
C PRO A 677 2.45 -26.28 29.06
N PHE A 678 1.42 -26.30 29.92
CA PHE A 678 0.47 -25.18 30.05
C PHE A 678 1.01 -23.99 30.86
N ARG A 679 1.90 -24.23 31.84
CA ARG A 679 2.50 -23.14 32.65
C ARG A 679 3.70 -22.45 32.00
N LYS A 680 4.35 -23.04 30.99
CA LYS A 680 5.47 -22.42 30.27
C LYS A 680 5.03 -21.50 29.11
N LYS A 681 3.72 -21.37 28.85
CA LYS A 681 3.13 -20.59 27.75
C LYS A 681 2.07 -19.57 28.24
N ARG A 682 2.19 -19.04 29.46
CA ARG A 682 1.48 -17.84 29.88
C ARG A 682 2.45 -16.69 30.04
#